data_AF-A0A9D1RCZ4-F1
#
_entry.id   AF-A0A9D1RCZ4-F1
#
_cell.length_a   1.000
_cell.length_b   1.000
_cell.length_c   1.000
_cell.angle_alpha   90.00
_cell.angle_beta   90.00
_cell.angle_gamma   90.00
#
_symmetry.space_group_name_H-M   'P 1'
#
loop_
_entity.id
_entity.type
_entity.pdbx_description
1 polymer ?
#
loop_
_entity_poly.entity_id
_entity_poly.type
_entity_poly.pdbx_seq_one_letter_code
_entity_poly.pdbx_strand_id
1 'polypeptide(L)'
;MSEQIGSLLTQYTYDANNDALLSVSSGGVTNHYSYSNDLLQSINVNDHLQYKFAYDHFGKTTANYVGNGTNWRTLSTIQYNDAGLMTKQTYGNGDYIEFSYDNLDRQTQTRYNGNNSQRVTYSYGNNGSVAQITDYYTNTNTRFVYDLANRVVSQREYTGTAMSGGALRSYTDFTYASKTNYLTGIRHYSPLGTQNIGYRYGTISKGEMPDQIYGVTWNGAEKVSYTYDPLGRLTNRKIGSFNNAYTYEDVGSDKTTTLVKSVSTPAGTYSYTYDNIGNILSVTDGIYTASYEYDSLNQLVRANDERAGKTYTYSYSNGNITEMKEYAYTTGELGEAVDTQTWQYGDGVWSDLVTQFNGIAITYDEIGNPVSVDDQELSWRGRQLTQITDGENEISYAYNGDGQRVSKTVNGEKTEYIYNGDILAGQKTGNTVLVFMYDNNGDPFGFVYSGTEYYYVKNVQNDVTAIASADGTIIANYYYDPWGRLIEITGDSSIASLNPIRYRSYYYDSETELYYLNTRYYSPKLCRFISSDNLVITVGGNVMGYNLFASCFNNPINLTDSSGNWPKWVKNAANWLNNKIVQPVKKIVQKAFKKINGTYSTGYNVSGTLGGFSFNAQIGVSVDTKGNVAIQYSYGGGVTGGSAGGSVSRYKSVTNAPNIYKLKGPSQQVGGSFGVPIYGVPVSAGGDLILMRDDELNKNYFGYSKNVGLGTPGGEMHIEWGETQTISGTEFNVYDLIDKFFIKIMED
;
A
#
# COMPACT_ATOMS: atom_id res chain seq x y z
N MET A 1 -7.45 -8.68 -23.69
CA MET A 1 -6.05 -8.19 -23.75
C MET A 1 -5.14 -9.33 -23.30
N SER A 2 -3.91 -9.42 -23.81
CA SER A 2 -2.95 -10.43 -23.33
C SER A 2 -1.58 -9.80 -23.10
N GLU A 3 -0.93 -10.21 -22.03
CA GLU A 3 0.43 -9.83 -21.68
C GLU A 3 1.32 -11.07 -21.74
N GLN A 4 2.46 -10.96 -22.44
CA GLN A 4 3.42 -12.06 -22.56
C GLN A 4 4.74 -11.62 -21.94
N ILE A 5 5.21 -12.36 -20.94
CA ILE A 5 6.53 -12.17 -20.33
C ILE A 5 7.26 -13.52 -20.40
N GLY A 6 8.27 -13.60 -21.27
CA GLY A 6 8.93 -14.88 -21.58
C GLY A 6 7.98 -15.88 -22.26
N SER A 7 7.87 -17.09 -21.71
CA SER A 7 6.93 -18.14 -22.16
C SER A 7 5.54 -18.03 -21.51
N LEU A 8 5.37 -17.16 -20.51
CA LEU A 8 4.11 -17.01 -19.81
C LEU A 8 3.17 -16.06 -20.57
N LEU A 9 1.94 -16.52 -20.80
CA LEU A 9 0.86 -15.73 -21.37
C LEU A 9 -0.22 -15.53 -20.31
N THR A 10 -0.41 -14.29 -19.87
CA THR A 10 -1.55 -13.92 -19.03
C THR A 10 -2.62 -13.27 -19.91
N GLN A 11 -3.83 -13.81 -19.86
CA GLN A 11 -4.97 -13.38 -20.65
C GLN A 11 -5.99 -12.69 -19.77
N TYR A 12 -6.45 -11.52 -20.21
CA TYR A 12 -7.44 -10.69 -19.53
C TYR A 12 -8.67 -10.55 -20.43
N THR A 13 -9.84 -10.85 -19.87
CA THR A 13 -11.14 -10.63 -20.51
C THR A 13 -11.83 -9.46 -19.83
N TYR A 14 -12.41 -8.54 -20.60
CA TYR A 14 -13.13 -7.39 -20.08
C TYR A 14 -14.54 -7.35 -20.66
N ASP A 15 -15.47 -6.74 -19.92
CA ASP A 15 -16.80 -6.40 -20.44
C ASP A 15 -16.66 -5.31 -21.51
N ALA A 16 -17.32 -5.52 -22.65
CA ALA A 16 -17.18 -4.64 -23.81
C ALA A 16 -17.80 -3.25 -23.62
N ASN A 17 -18.64 -3.05 -22.59
CA ASN A 17 -19.41 -1.83 -22.40
C ASN A 17 -18.85 -0.92 -21.31
N ASN A 18 -18.17 -1.47 -20.30
CA ASN A 18 -17.67 -0.70 -19.14
C ASN A 18 -16.22 -1.02 -18.74
N ASP A 19 -15.49 -1.82 -19.53
CA ASP A 19 -14.10 -2.24 -19.26
C ASP A 19 -13.91 -2.93 -17.90
N ALA A 20 -14.96 -3.48 -17.29
CA ALA A 20 -14.84 -4.29 -16.07
C ALA A 20 -14.10 -5.60 -16.38
N LEU A 21 -13.12 -5.97 -15.54
CA LEU A 21 -12.33 -7.19 -15.72
C LEU A 21 -13.17 -8.42 -15.42
N LEU A 22 -13.47 -9.26 -16.41
CA LEU A 22 -14.31 -10.46 -16.27
C LEU A 22 -13.53 -11.74 -15.97
N SER A 23 -12.28 -11.85 -16.45
CA SER A 23 -11.43 -12.99 -16.11
C SER A 23 -9.96 -12.69 -16.27
N VAL A 24 -9.13 -13.39 -15.50
CA VAL A 24 -7.67 -13.48 -15.70
C VAL A 24 -7.27 -14.95 -15.76
N SER A 25 -6.58 -15.35 -16.83
CA SER A 25 -6.07 -16.71 -17.03
C SER A 25 -4.56 -16.68 -17.19
N SER A 26 -3.86 -17.56 -16.49
CA SER A 26 -2.41 -17.77 -16.64
C SER A 26 -2.06 -19.18 -16.17
N GLY A 27 -1.08 -19.83 -16.80
CA GLY A 27 -0.55 -21.14 -16.35
C GLY A 27 -1.61 -22.24 -16.15
N GLY A 28 -2.72 -22.22 -16.89
CA GLY A 28 -3.82 -23.18 -16.75
C GLY A 28 -4.80 -22.90 -15.59
N VAL A 29 -4.60 -21.80 -14.86
CA VAL A 29 -5.48 -21.32 -13.79
C VAL A 29 -6.28 -20.12 -14.30
N THR A 30 -7.59 -20.09 -14.03
CA THR A 30 -8.44 -18.96 -14.43
C THR A 30 -9.28 -18.46 -13.27
N ASN A 31 -9.22 -17.15 -13.02
CA ASN A 31 -10.13 -16.49 -12.09
C ASN A 31 -11.21 -15.73 -12.86
N HIS A 32 -12.43 -15.79 -12.36
CA HIS A 32 -13.59 -15.12 -12.93
C HIS A 32 -14.16 -14.09 -11.96
N TYR A 33 -14.63 -12.98 -12.50
CA TYR A 33 -15.20 -11.86 -11.75
C TYR A 33 -16.61 -11.59 -12.26
N SER A 34 -17.56 -11.43 -11.34
CA SER A 34 -18.94 -11.10 -11.68
C SER A 34 -19.32 -9.74 -11.11
N TYR A 35 -20.14 -8.99 -11.84
CA TYR A 35 -20.55 -7.63 -11.47
C TYR A 35 -22.06 -7.47 -11.60
N SER A 36 -22.62 -6.59 -10.77
CA SER A 36 -24.00 -6.11 -10.88
C SER A 36 -24.00 -4.63 -10.54
N ASN A 37 -24.54 -3.79 -11.44
CA ASN A 37 -24.52 -2.32 -11.32
C ASN A 37 -23.10 -1.80 -11.04
N ASP A 38 -22.11 -2.29 -11.78
CA ASP A 38 -20.67 -1.96 -11.64
C ASP A 38 -20.02 -2.35 -10.29
N LEU A 39 -20.74 -3.07 -9.41
CA LEU A 39 -20.21 -3.60 -8.15
C LEU A 39 -19.81 -5.07 -8.29
N LEU A 40 -18.58 -5.40 -7.86
CA LEU A 40 -18.04 -6.76 -7.86
C LEU A 40 -18.84 -7.69 -6.95
N GLN A 41 -19.60 -8.62 -7.50
CA GLN A 41 -20.44 -9.54 -6.72
C GLN A 41 -19.68 -10.77 -6.25
N SER A 42 -18.80 -11.31 -7.08
CA SER A 42 -18.02 -12.49 -6.73
C SER A 42 -16.69 -12.57 -7.45
N ILE A 43 -15.73 -13.23 -6.79
CA ILE A 43 -14.49 -13.70 -7.39
C ILE A 43 -14.52 -15.22 -7.30
N ASN A 44 -14.50 -15.90 -8.43
CA ASN A 44 -14.32 -17.34 -8.51
C ASN A 44 -12.84 -17.61 -8.84
N VAL A 45 -12.17 -18.37 -7.97
CA VAL A 45 -10.77 -18.74 -8.05
C VAL A 45 -10.69 -20.17 -8.59
N ASN A 46 -10.43 -20.28 -9.88
CA ASN A 46 -10.24 -21.54 -10.60
C ASN A 46 -11.31 -22.62 -10.37
N ASP A 47 -12.57 -22.21 -10.26
CA ASP A 47 -13.74 -23.04 -9.94
C ASP A 47 -13.63 -23.83 -8.62
N HIS A 48 -12.63 -23.52 -7.81
CA HIS A 48 -12.31 -24.23 -6.58
C HIS A 48 -12.83 -23.52 -5.33
N LEU A 49 -12.72 -22.19 -5.33
CA LEU A 49 -13.13 -21.31 -4.24
C LEU A 49 -13.84 -20.08 -4.80
N GLN A 50 -14.78 -19.51 -4.05
CA GLN A 50 -15.44 -18.27 -4.38
C GLN A 50 -15.47 -17.32 -3.19
N TYR A 51 -15.20 -16.05 -3.46
CA TYR A 51 -15.51 -14.93 -2.58
C TYR A 51 -16.75 -14.24 -3.08
N LYS A 52 -17.64 -13.85 -2.16
CA LYS A 52 -18.89 -13.13 -2.49
C LYS A 52 -19.04 -11.90 -1.61
N PHE A 53 -19.50 -10.82 -2.25
CA PHE A 53 -19.72 -9.52 -1.63
C PHE A 53 -21.20 -9.17 -1.72
N ALA A 54 -21.79 -8.83 -0.58
CA ALA A 54 -23.16 -8.30 -0.52
C ALA A 54 -23.10 -6.79 -0.32
N TYR A 55 -24.05 -6.08 -0.92
CA TYR A 55 -24.13 -4.63 -0.90
C TYR A 55 -25.52 -4.15 -0.46
N ASP A 56 -25.60 -2.95 0.11
CA ASP A 56 -26.86 -2.23 0.25
C ASP A 56 -27.25 -1.50 -1.04
N HIS A 57 -28.40 -0.83 -1.03
CA HIS A 57 -28.90 -0.07 -2.20
C HIS A 57 -27.97 1.09 -2.62
N PHE A 58 -27.04 1.52 -1.75
CA PHE A 58 -26.07 2.58 -2.03
C PHE A 58 -24.70 2.03 -2.46
N GLY A 59 -24.57 0.70 -2.61
CA GLY A 59 -23.32 0.05 -3.01
C GLY A 59 -22.29 -0.09 -1.89
N LYS A 60 -22.68 0.06 -0.62
CA LYS A 60 -21.79 -0.20 0.52
C LYS A 60 -21.82 -1.67 0.88
N THR A 61 -20.65 -2.27 1.14
CA THR A 61 -20.52 -3.69 1.47
C THR A 61 -21.20 -4.02 2.80
N THR A 62 -22.18 -4.91 2.81
CA THR A 62 -22.90 -5.35 4.01
C THR A 62 -22.45 -6.71 4.52
N ALA A 63 -21.87 -7.55 3.67
CA ALA A 63 -21.30 -8.81 4.09
C ALA A 63 -20.27 -9.36 3.08
N ASN A 64 -19.32 -10.14 3.61
CA ASN A 64 -18.31 -10.85 2.85
C ASN A 64 -18.40 -12.35 3.17
N TYR A 65 -18.33 -13.17 2.15
CA TYR A 65 -18.43 -14.63 2.27
C TYR A 65 -17.31 -15.33 1.52
N VAL A 66 -16.98 -16.52 1.98
CA VAL A 66 -16.14 -17.48 1.27
C VAL A 66 -16.88 -18.80 1.15
N GLY A 67 -16.73 -19.50 0.04
CA GLY A 67 -17.49 -20.71 -0.21
C GLY A 67 -17.20 -21.31 -1.56
N ASN A 68 -18.00 -22.31 -1.93
CA ASN A 68 -18.10 -22.74 -3.33
C ASN A 68 -19.55 -23.19 -3.61
N GLY A 69 -20.07 -22.80 -4.77
CA GLY A 69 -21.46 -23.07 -5.16
C GLY A 69 -22.48 -22.43 -4.21
N THR A 70 -23.27 -23.27 -3.53
CA THR A 70 -24.35 -22.82 -2.61
C THR A 70 -23.95 -22.83 -1.15
N ASN A 71 -22.75 -23.32 -0.81
CA ASN A 71 -22.26 -23.41 0.56
C ASN A 71 -21.38 -22.19 0.86
N TRP A 72 -21.79 -21.37 1.82
CA TRP A 72 -21.13 -20.11 2.17
C TRP A 72 -20.82 -20.04 3.65
N ARG A 73 -19.59 -19.64 3.97
CA ARG A 73 -19.15 -19.20 5.29
C ARG A 73 -19.13 -17.68 5.31
N THR A 74 -19.73 -17.09 6.33
CA THR A 74 -19.69 -15.63 6.53
C THR A 74 -18.34 -15.26 7.12
N LEU A 75 -17.57 -14.41 6.43
CA LEU A 75 -16.32 -13.86 6.98
C LEU A 75 -16.59 -12.63 7.84
N SER A 76 -17.48 -11.76 7.38
CA SER A 76 -17.88 -10.58 8.12
C SER A 76 -19.23 -10.03 7.66
N THR A 77 -19.96 -9.39 8.57
CA THR A 77 -21.11 -8.52 8.27
C THR A 77 -20.83 -7.10 8.75
N ILE A 78 -21.37 -6.11 8.06
CA ILE A 78 -21.08 -4.70 8.26
C ILE A 78 -22.40 -3.93 8.38
N GLN A 79 -22.47 -3.04 9.37
CA GLN A 79 -23.60 -2.14 9.62
C GLN A 79 -23.16 -0.69 9.45
N TYR A 80 -24.07 0.15 8.96
CA TYR A 80 -23.84 1.57 8.72
C TYR A 80 -24.92 2.41 9.41
N ASN A 81 -24.58 3.66 9.77
CA ASN A 81 -25.57 4.66 10.14
C ASN A 81 -26.18 5.36 8.90
N ASP A 82 -27.12 6.26 9.12
CA ASP A 82 -27.80 7.03 8.06
C ASP A 82 -26.84 7.94 7.27
N ALA A 83 -25.72 8.37 7.88
CA ALA A 83 -24.65 9.12 7.20
C ALA A 83 -23.74 8.22 6.35
N GLY A 84 -23.93 6.90 6.40
CA GLY A 84 -23.14 5.93 5.64
C GLY A 84 -21.81 5.55 6.27
N LEU A 85 -21.58 5.89 7.53
CA LEU A 85 -20.38 5.51 8.30
C LEU A 85 -20.57 4.14 8.93
N MET A 86 -19.53 3.31 8.91
CA MET A 86 -19.55 1.95 9.46
C MET A 86 -19.70 2.00 10.97
N THR A 87 -20.78 1.46 11.54
CA THR A 87 -20.99 1.44 13.01
C THR A 87 -20.60 0.13 13.66
N LYS A 88 -20.61 -0.98 12.90
CA LYS A 88 -20.25 -2.29 13.42
C LYS A 88 -19.75 -3.22 12.32
N GLN A 89 -18.66 -3.92 12.57
CA GLN A 89 -18.21 -5.07 11.80
C GLN A 89 -18.24 -6.31 12.70
N THR A 90 -19.03 -7.31 12.32
CA THR A 90 -19.12 -8.60 13.04
C THR A 90 -18.45 -9.67 12.21
N TYR A 91 -17.45 -10.35 12.76
CA TYR A 91 -16.76 -11.46 12.14
C TYR A 91 -17.62 -12.73 12.15
N GLY A 92 -17.29 -13.69 11.29
CA GLY A 92 -17.95 -14.99 11.23
C GLY A 92 -17.98 -15.75 12.55
N ASN A 93 -16.92 -15.62 13.36
CA ASN A 93 -16.79 -16.25 14.68
C ASN A 93 -17.56 -15.53 15.80
N GLY A 94 -18.36 -14.50 15.45
CA GLY A 94 -19.23 -13.79 16.37
C GLY A 94 -18.59 -12.59 17.07
N ASP A 95 -17.26 -12.50 17.09
CA ASP A 95 -16.56 -11.31 17.58
C ASP A 95 -16.86 -10.09 16.70
N TYR A 96 -16.78 -8.90 17.26
CA TYR A 96 -17.13 -7.68 16.53
C TYR A 96 -16.39 -6.44 17.02
N ILE A 97 -16.29 -5.47 16.11
CA ILE A 97 -15.78 -4.12 16.37
C ILE A 97 -16.92 -3.13 16.14
N GLU A 98 -17.09 -2.20 17.07
CA GLU A 98 -18.05 -1.10 16.99
C GLU A 98 -17.31 0.22 16.84
N PHE A 99 -17.92 1.12 16.07
CA PHE A 99 -17.40 2.46 15.82
C PHE A 99 -18.46 3.51 16.16
N SER A 100 -18.03 4.59 16.79
CA SER A 100 -18.87 5.76 17.08
C SER A 100 -18.31 7.00 16.39
N TYR A 101 -19.16 7.96 16.09
CA TYR A 101 -18.81 9.20 15.41
C TYR A 101 -19.39 10.41 16.13
N ASP A 102 -18.78 11.58 15.93
CA ASP A 102 -19.38 12.86 16.31
C ASP A 102 -20.28 13.43 15.20
N ASN A 103 -20.90 14.58 15.45
CA ASN A 103 -21.80 15.24 14.49
C ASN A 103 -21.09 15.82 13.25
N LEU A 104 -19.76 15.67 13.16
CA LEU A 104 -18.94 16.05 12.00
C LEU A 104 -18.41 14.80 11.28
N ASP A 105 -19.01 13.64 11.52
CA ASP A 105 -18.66 12.34 10.93
C ASP A 105 -17.23 11.87 11.26
N ARG A 106 -16.62 12.38 12.34
CA ARG A 106 -15.29 11.96 12.79
C ARG A 106 -15.40 10.86 13.84
N GLN A 107 -14.58 9.82 13.72
CA GLN A 107 -14.63 8.66 14.61
C GLN A 107 -14.24 9.02 16.04
N THR A 108 -15.13 8.83 17.01
CA THR A 108 -14.88 9.13 18.43
C THR A 108 -14.49 7.90 19.23
N GLN A 109 -14.83 6.70 18.76
CA GLN A 109 -14.55 5.46 19.47
C GLN A 109 -14.42 4.28 18.51
N THR A 110 -13.51 3.37 18.86
CA THR A 110 -13.48 1.97 18.39
C THR A 110 -13.60 1.07 19.61
N ARG A 111 -14.46 0.07 19.60
CA ARG A 111 -14.68 -0.83 20.75
C ARG A 111 -14.84 -2.28 20.31
N TYR A 112 -14.16 -3.18 21.01
CA TYR A 112 -14.21 -4.62 20.73
C TYR A 112 -15.25 -5.31 21.61
N ASN A 113 -16.10 -6.15 21.02
CA ASN A 113 -17.10 -6.98 21.70
C ASN A 113 -17.94 -6.24 22.77
N GLY A 114 -18.25 -4.95 22.55
CA GLY A 114 -18.95 -4.14 23.54
C GLY A 114 -18.18 -3.87 24.83
N ASN A 115 -16.93 -4.33 24.95
CA ASN A 115 -16.13 -4.30 26.15
C ASN A 115 -15.47 -2.93 26.35
N ASN A 116 -15.84 -2.27 27.44
CA ASN A 116 -15.37 -0.94 27.79
C ASN A 116 -13.88 -0.85 28.16
N SER A 117 -13.22 -1.96 28.48
CA SER A 117 -11.77 -2.02 28.68
C SER A 117 -11.02 -2.33 27.38
N GLN A 118 -11.73 -2.66 26.31
CA GLN A 118 -11.17 -2.96 24.99
C GLN A 118 -11.66 -1.92 23.98
N ARG A 119 -11.42 -0.65 24.28
CA ARG A 119 -11.79 0.47 23.41
C ARG A 119 -10.67 1.48 23.24
N VAL A 120 -10.72 2.20 22.13
CA VAL A 120 -9.92 3.39 21.86
C VAL A 120 -10.88 4.55 21.67
N THR A 121 -10.58 5.71 22.23
CA THR A 121 -11.38 6.93 22.00
C THR A 121 -10.52 8.05 21.44
N TYR A 122 -11.08 8.82 20.52
CA TYR A 122 -10.39 9.90 19.82
C TYR A 122 -11.01 11.25 20.22
N SER A 123 -10.16 12.25 20.38
CA SER A 123 -10.58 13.64 20.56
C SER A 123 -9.83 14.52 19.57
N TYR A 124 -10.53 15.53 19.06
CA TYR A 124 -10.06 16.33 17.94
C TYR A 124 -9.84 17.79 18.34
N GLY A 125 -8.82 18.40 17.74
CA GLY A 125 -8.61 19.84 17.83
C GLY A 125 -9.60 20.63 16.97
N ASN A 126 -9.62 21.96 17.14
CA ASN A 126 -10.45 22.86 16.34
C ASN A 126 -10.10 22.84 14.84
N ASN A 127 -8.89 22.42 14.48
CA ASN A 127 -8.45 22.23 13.09
C ASN A 127 -8.87 20.88 12.49
N GLY A 128 -9.57 20.03 13.25
CA GLY A 128 -10.02 18.71 12.81
C GLY A 128 -9.01 17.59 12.98
N SER A 129 -7.76 17.88 13.32
CA SER A 129 -6.73 16.85 13.58
C SER A 129 -6.98 16.13 14.90
N VAL A 130 -6.54 14.87 15.00
CA VAL A 130 -6.60 14.10 16.25
C VAL A 130 -5.68 14.75 17.27
N ALA A 131 -6.26 15.34 18.32
CA ALA A 131 -5.48 15.93 19.40
C ALA A 131 -5.06 14.88 20.44
N GLN A 132 -5.90 13.86 20.63
CA GLN A 132 -5.71 12.88 21.67
C GLN A 132 -6.33 11.52 21.31
N ILE A 133 -5.63 10.45 21.66
CA ILE A 133 -6.08 9.06 21.62
C ILE A 133 -6.01 8.50 23.03
N THR A 134 -7.09 7.89 23.51
CA THR A 134 -7.09 7.19 24.80
C THR A 134 -7.26 5.71 24.54
N ASP A 135 -6.25 4.93 24.90
CA ASP A 135 -6.23 3.48 24.74
C ASP A 135 -6.56 2.81 26.07
N TYR A 136 -7.74 2.20 26.15
CA TYR A 136 -8.18 1.49 27.36
C TYR A 136 -7.57 0.08 27.46
N TYR A 137 -7.01 -0.47 26.38
CA TYR A 137 -6.30 -1.75 26.41
C TYR A 137 -5.04 -1.66 27.24
N THR A 138 -4.27 -0.60 27.01
CA THR A 138 -2.99 -0.35 27.68
C THR A 138 -3.10 0.65 28.83
N ASN A 139 -4.29 1.20 29.06
CA ASN A 139 -4.57 2.26 30.03
C ASN A 139 -3.61 3.45 29.84
N THR A 140 -3.54 3.95 28.60
CA THR A 140 -2.69 5.08 28.22
C THR A 140 -3.47 6.17 27.50
N ASN A 141 -2.87 7.36 27.48
CA ASN A 141 -3.36 8.51 26.76
C ASN A 141 -2.26 9.14 25.92
N THR A 142 -2.45 9.18 24.61
CA THR A 142 -1.51 9.77 23.65
C THR A 142 -2.02 11.12 23.18
N ARG A 143 -1.16 12.14 23.19
CA ARG A 143 -1.45 13.48 22.70
C ARG A 143 -0.54 13.85 21.53
N PHE A 144 -1.09 14.61 20.60
CA PHE A 144 -0.41 15.07 19.40
C PHE A 144 -0.26 16.59 19.42
N VAL A 145 0.93 17.07 19.05
CA VAL A 145 1.22 18.49 18.83
C VAL A 145 1.53 18.69 17.37
N TYR A 146 0.89 19.69 16.78
CA TYR A 146 1.03 20.04 15.38
C TYR A 146 1.74 21.39 15.23
N ASP A 147 2.51 21.55 14.15
CA ASP A 147 3.01 22.85 13.73
C ASP A 147 1.98 23.61 12.86
N LEU A 148 2.34 24.83 12.44
CA LEU A 148 1.50 25.68 11.58
C LEU A 148 1.27 25.09 10.17
N ALA A 149 2.04 24.07 9.78
CA ALA A 149 1.84 23.32 8.54
C ALA A 149 0.96 22.06 8.75
N ASN A 150 0.33 21.92 9.93
CA ASN A 150 -0.47 20.77 10.35
C ASN A 150 0.31 19.43 10.36
N ARG A 151 1.62 19.48 10.56
CA ARG A 151 2.45 18.27 10.72
C ARG A 151 2.60 17.93 12.19
N VAL A 152 2.60 16.64 12.53
CA VAL A 152 2.90 16.19 13.89
C VAL A 152 4.37 16.51 14.20
N VAL A 153 4.60 17.37 15.18
CA VAL A 153 5.95 17.66 15.70
C VAL A 153 6.23 16.95 17.01
N SER A 154 5.19 16.43 17.67
CA SER A 154 5.32 15.74 18.94
C SER A 154 4.17 14.77 19.16
N GLN A 155 4.50 13.56 19.59
CA GLN A 155 3.60 12.59 20.19
C GLN A 155 4.02 12.35 21.64
N ARG A 156 3.07 12.36 22.58
CA ARG A 156 3.33 12.22 24.02
C ARG A 156 2.35 11.22 24.61
N GLU A 157 2.84 10.08 25.09
CA GLU A 157 2.03 9.05 25.73
C GLU A 157 2.15 9.15 27.25
N TYR A 158 1.02 9.16 27.93
CA TYR A 158 0.88 9.23 29.38
C TYR A 158 0.19 7.98 29.92
N THR A 159 0.47 7.63 31.17
CA THR A 159 -0.29 6.59 31.88
C THR A 159 -1.70 7.07 32.22
N GLY A 160 -2.64 6.14 32.34
CA GLY A 160 -4.03 6.41 32.68
C GLY A 160 -4.87 6.89 31.50
N THR A 161 -6.19 6.87 31.69
CA THR A 161 -7.19 7.22 30.67
C THR A 161 -7.84 8.59 30.89
N ALA A 162 -7.44 9.32 31.94
CA ALA A 162 -7.93 10.67 32.19
C ALA A 162 -7.43 11.64 31.12
N MET A 163 -8.30 12.54 30.65
CA MET A 163 -7.93 13.49 29.60
C MET A 163 -6.79 14.43 30.02
N SER A 164 -6.61 14.69 31.31
CA SER A 164 -5.47 15.45 31.85
C SER A 164 -4.13 14.73 31.69
N GLY A 165 -4.13 13.44 31.37
CA GLY A 165 -2.96 12.56 31.37
C GLY A 165 -2.52 12.21 32.79
N GLY A 166 -1.80 11.09 32.92
CA GLY A 166 -1.04 10.72 34.11
C GLY A 166 0.46 11.01 33.95
N ALA A 167 1.31 10.09 34.38
CA ALA A 167 2.76 10.23 34.25
C ALA A 167 3.19 10.02 32.80
N LEU A 168 4.17 10.80 32.32
CA LEU A 168 4.73 10.64 30.98
C LEU A 168 5.41 9.27 30.85
N ARG A 169 4.94 8.45 29.91
CA ARG A 169 5.44 7.09 29.65
C ARG A 169 6.44 7.07 28.50
N SER A 170 6.09 7.71 27.39
CA SER A 170 6.93 7.78 26.21
C SER A 170 6.65 9.05 25.41
N TYR A 171 7.58 9.42 24.53
CA TYR A 171 7.35 10.49 23.60
C TYR A 171 8.22 10.40 22.34
N THR A 172 7.73 11.00 21.26
CA THR A 172 8.47 11.12 20.00
C THR A 172 8.36 12.54 19.49
N ASP A 173 9.49 13.23 19.40
CA ASP A 173 9.59 14.55 18.76
C ASP A 173 10.16 14.43 17.36
N PHE A 174 9.55 15.14 16.41
CA PHE A 174 9.95 15.16 15.01
C PHE A 174 10.58 16.50 14.68
N THR A 175 11.75 16.47 14.05
CA THR A 175 12.44 17.65 13.53
C THR A 175 12.39 17.62 12.02
N TYR A 176 11.93 18.72 11.41
CA TYR A 176 11.83 18.86 9.97
C TYR A 176 12.79 19.93 9.44
N ALA A 177 13.35 19.68 8.26
CA ALA A 177 14.13 20.67 7.52
C ALA A 177 13.28 21.87 7.13
N SER A 178 13.87 23.05 7.24
CA SER A 178 13.26 24.29 6.74
C SER A 178 13.06 24.21 5.23
N LYS A 179 11.89 24.65 4.75
CA LYS A 179 11.50 24.79 3.33
C LYS A 179 11.28 23.49 2.54
N THR A 180 11.94 22.38 2.87
CA THR A 180 11.75 21.09 2.15
C THR A 180 10.78 20.14 2.86
N ASN A 181 10.48 20.38 4.13
CA ASN A 181 9.65 19.52 4.98
C ASN A 181 10.20 18.11 5.20
N TYR A 182 11.48 17.85 4.87
CA TYR A 182 12.11 16.56 5.12
C TYR A 182 12.25 16.29 6.61
N LEU A 183 11.91 15.07 7.05
CA LEU A 183 12.17 14.64 8.42
C LEU A 183 13.68 14.49 8.62
N THR A 184 14.29 15.32 9.45
CA THR A 184 15.75 15.32 9.70
C THR A 184 16.13 14.77 11.06
N GLY A 185 15.17 14.59 11.96
CA GLY A 185 15.47 13.97 13.23
C GLY A 185 14.24 13.48 13.98
N ILE A 186 14.45 12.44 14.78
CA ILE A 186 13.49 11.88 15.72
C ILE A 186 14.17 11.84 17.08
N ARG A 187 13.52 12.36 18.10
CA ARG A 187 13.90 12.13 19.50
C ARG A 187 12.82 11.31 20.17
N HIS A 188 13.11 10.04 20.40
CA HIS A 188 12.21 9.12 21.08
C HIS A 188 12.68 8.92 22.52
N TYR A 189 11.75 9.01 23.47
CA TYR A 189 11.96 8.66 24.87
C TYR A 189 10.96 7.58 25.24
N SER A 190 11.41 6.57 25.96
CA SER A 190 10.57 5.50 26.48
C SER A 190 11.22 4.87 27.71
N PRO A 191 10.66 3.79 28.30
CA PRO A 191 11.35 3.02 29.33
C PRO A 191 12.71 2.44 28.89
N LEU A 192 13.02 2.44 27.59
CA LEU A 192 14.32 2.06 27.03
C LEU A 192 15.37 3.18 27.09
N GLY A 193 15.01 4.36 27.58
CA GLY A 193 15.85 5.57 27.56
C GLY A 193 15.51 6.51 26.40
N THR A 194 16.39 7.49 26.15
CA THR A 194 16.22 8.43 25.03
C THR A 194 17.09 8.00 23.83
N GLN A 195 16.48 7.86 22.67
CA GLN A 195 17.14 7.64 21.39
C GLN A 195 17.01 8.90 20.52
N ASN A 196 18.13 9.44 20.06
CA ASN A 196 18.17 10.55 19.10
C ASN A 196 18.61 10.01 17.75
N ILE A 197 17.72 10.06 16.77
CA ILE A 197 17.95 9.58 15.41
C ILE A 197 18.00 10.80 14.50
N GLY A 198 19.01 10.90 13.65
CA GLY A 198 19.14 11.98 12.67
C GLY A 198 19.26 11.45 11.25
N TYR A 199 18.73 12.20 10.29
CA TYR A 199 18.79 11.87 8.86
C TYR A 199 19.52 12.97 8.10
N ARG A 200 20.61 12.58 7.43
CA ARG A 200 21.39 13.47 6.57
C ARG A 200 20.98 13.27 5.12
N TYR A 201 20.31 14.27 4.57
CA TYR A 201 20.02 14.34 3.14
C TYR A 201 21.25 14.81 2.34
N GLY A 202 21.28 14.46 1.06
CA GLY A 202 22.34 14.87 0.15
C GLY A 202 22.37 16.39 -0.05
N THR A 203 23.53 16.90 -0.44
CA THR A 203 23.70 18.31 -0.83
C THR A 203 24.34 18.45 -2.20
N ILE A 204 23.78 19.32 -3.05
CA ILE A 204 24.30 19.60 -4.40
C ILE A 204 25.77 20.06 -4.36
N SER A 205 26.17 20.81 -3.33
CA SER A 205 27.56 21.28 -3.16
C SER A 205 28.58 20.15 -3.01
N LYS A 206 28.14 18.94 -2.64
CA LYS A 206 28.94 17.72 -2.56
C LYS A 206 28.74 16.78 -3.76
N GLY A 207 27.98 17.20 -4.77
CA GLY A 207 27.57 16.33 -5.89
C GLY A 207 26.57 15.25 -5.48
N GLU A 208 25.91 15.39 -4.33
CA GLU A 208 24.93 14.43 -3.82
C GLU A 208 23.50 14.78 -4.27
N MET A 209 22.61 13.78 -4.31
CA MET A 209 21.18 13.96 -4.62
C MET A 209 20.44 14.53 -3.40
N PRO A 210 19.80 15.72 -3.46
CA PRO A 210 19.17 16.35 -2.30
C PRO A 210 18.02 15.59 -1.64
N ASP A 211 17.39 14.71 -2.41
CA ASP A 211 16.19 13.98 -1.98
C ASP A 211 16.53 12.57 -1.49
N GLN A 212 17.82 12.23 -1.44
CA GLN A 212 18.33 10.95 -0.93
C GLN A 212 19.00 11.12 0.42
N ILE A 213 18.86 10.11 1.27
CA ILE A 213 19.52 10.05 2.58
C ILE A 213 20.90 9.43 2.40
N TYR A 214 21.93 10.11 2.86
CA TYR A 214 23.31 9.63 2.81
C TYR A 214 23.86 9.24 4.19
N GLY A 215 23.14 9.52 5.27
CA GLY A 215 23.59 9.18 6.62
C GLY A 215 22.45 9.08 7.62
N VAL A 216 22.57 8.13 8.55
CA VAL A 216 21.71 7.98 9.73
C VAL A 216 22.58 8.07 10.96
N THR A 217 22.27 9.03 11.84
CA THR A 217 22.90 9.16 13.13
C THR A 217 22.05 8.53 14.22
N TRP A 218 22.69 7.88 15.19
CA TRP A 218 22.06 7.32 16.37
C TRP A 218 22.83 7.82 17.60
N ASN A 219 22.13 8.51 18.49
CA ASN A 219 22.67 9.19 19.67
C ASN A 219 23.90 10.08 19.36
N GLY A 220 23.82 10.80 18.22
CA GLY A 220 24.85 11.76 17.80
C GLY A 220 26.01 11.17 16.98
N ALA A 221 26.12 9.84 16.88
CA ALA A 221 27.12 9.18 16.04
C ALA A 221 26.51 8.72 14.71
N GLU A 222 27.16 8.96 13.58
CA GLU A 222 26.74 8.36 12.31
C GLU A 222 26.99 6.85 12.35
N LYS A 223 25.91 6.06 12.27
CA LYS A 223 25.94 4.59 12.34
C LYS A 223 25.73 3.93 10.99
N VAL A 224 25.00 4.61 10.10
CA VAL A 224 24.78 4.13 8.74
C VAL A 224 25.11 5.24 7.76
N SER A 225 25.82 4.93 6.68
CA SER A 225 25.97 5.84 5.55
C SER A 225 25.78 5.13 4.22
N TYR A 226 25.29 5.89 3.25
CA TYR A 226 24.89 5.39 1.95
C TYR A 226 25.70 6.09 0.86
N THR A 227 26.12 5.32 -0.14
CA THR A 227 26.59 5.87 -1.41
C THR A 227 25.74 5.36 -2.54
N TYR A 228 25.58 6.19 -3.56
CA TYR A 228 24.73 5.90 -4.70
C TYR A 228 25.51 6.07 -5.99
N ASP A 229 25.07 5.38 -7.04
CA ASP A 229 25.48 5.69 -8.40
C ASP A 229 24.66 6.86 -8.98
N PRO A 230 24.99 7.37 -10.18
CA PRO A 230 24.26 8.46 -10.81
C PRO A 230 22.79 8.15 -11.16
N LEU A 231 22.36 6.89 -11.10
CA LEU A 231 20.97 6.47 -11.30
C LEU A 231 20.17 6.43 -9.99
N GLY A 232 20.82 6.73 -8.86
CA GLY A 232 20.22 6.71 -7.53
C GLY A 232 20.16 5.32 -6.90
N ARG A 233 20.86 4.33 -7.45
CA ARG A 233 20.92 2.98 -6.87
C ARG A 233 22.03 2.91 -5.83
N LEU A 234 21.79 2.14 -4.77
CA LEU A 234 22.73 1.99 -3.66
C LEU A 234 24.00 1.24 -4.11
N THR A 235 25.18 1.82 -3.94
CA THR A 235 26.46 1.14 -4.25
C THR A 235 27.20 0.71 -2.99
N ASN A 236 26.95 1.37 -1.87
CA ASN A 236 27.47 0.95 -0.57
C ASN A 236 26.52 1.36 0.55
N ARG A 237 26.30 0.45 1.50
CA ARG A 237 25.72 0.76 2.80
C ARG A 237 26.75 0.41 3.88
N LYS A 238 27.36 1.44 4.44
CA LYS A 238 28.26 1.28 5.58
C LYS A 238 27.44 1.22 6.86
N ILE A 239 27.69 0.22 7.70
CA ILE A 239 27.03 0.02 9.00
C ILE A 239 28.14 -0.09 10.04
N GLY A 240 28.15 0.78 11.04
CA GLY A 240 29.26 0.86 11.99
C GLY A 240 30.60 1.02 11.27
N SER A 241 31.48 0.03 11.41
CA SER A 241 32.80 0.01 10.75
C SER A 241 32.82 -0.66 9.37
N PHE A 242 31.80 -1.43 8.99
CA PHE A 242 31.85 -2.32 7.83
C PHE A 242 30.97 -1.89 6.67
N ASN A 243 31.29 -2.40 5.47
CA ASN A 243 30.61 -2.06 4.23
C ASN A 243 29.74 -3.21 3.74
N ASN A 244 28.63 -2.86 3.10
CA ASN A 244 27.84 -3.74 2.25
C ASN A 244 27.87 -3.13 0.85
N ALA A 245 28.74 -3.64 -0.01
CA ALA A 245 28.98 -3.06 -1.33
C ALA A 245 28.16 -3.79 -2.40
N TYR A 246 27.37 -3.05 -3.17
CA TYR A 246 26.40 -3.59 -4.12
C TYR A 246 26.88 -3.39 -5.56
N THR A 247 26.68 -4.40 -6.39
CA THR A 247 26.78 -4.31 -7.85
C THR A 247 25.45 -4.72 -8.48
N TYR A 248 25.22 -4.31 -9.73
CA TYR A 248 23.96 -4.54 -10.43
C TYR A 248 24.18 -5.33 -11.72
N GLU A 249 23.16 -6.04 -12.17
CA GLU A 249 23.23 -6.85 -13.39
C GLU A 249 23.45 -5.98 -14.63
N ASP A 250 24.40 -6.40 -15.46
CA ASP A 250 24.74 -5.78 -16.74
C ASP A 250 23.95 -6.48 -17.86
N VAL A 251 23.18 -5.72 -18.63
CA VAL A 251 22.43 -6.23 -19.80
C VAL A 251 22.98 -5.70 -21.12
N GLY A 252 24.21 -5.17 -21.09
CA GLY A 252 24.93 -4.64 -22.24
C GLY A 252 26.13 -3.81 -21.80
N SER A 253 26.95 -3.35 -22.76
CA SER A 253 28.17 -2.57 -22.50
C SER A 253 27.94 -1.22 -21.80
N ASP A 254 26.72 -0.69 -21.86
CA ASP A 254 26.31 0.61 -21.33
C ASP A 254 24.95 0.58 -20.61
N LYS A 255 24.43 -0.61 -20.29
CA LYS A 255 23.08 -0.80 -19.72
C LYS A 255 23.13 -1.73 -18.52
N THR A 256 22.57 -1.26 -17.41
CA THR A 256 22.49 -2.02 -16.16
C THR A 256 21.05 -2.02 -15.65
N THR A 257 20.66 -3.05 -14.90
CA THR A 257 19.31 -3.22 -14.34
C THR A 257 19.25 -2.77 -12.88
N THR A 258 18.09 -2.81 -12.24
CA THR A 258 17.98 -2.61 -10.78
C THR A 258 18.20 -3.90 -9.98
N LEU A 259 18.38 -5.05 -10.64
CA LEU A 259 18.66 -6.32 -9.99
C LEU A 259 20.09 -6.34 -9.46
N VAL A 260 20.27 -6.77 -8.22
CA VAL A 260 21.58 -6.80 -7.55
C VAL A 260 22.34 -8.03 -8.01
N LYS A 261 23.48 -7.83 -8.67
CA LYS A 261 24.36 -8.92 -9.08
C LYS A 261 25.15 -9.50 -7.92
N SER A 262 25.63 -8.63 -7.03
CA SER A 262 26.33 -9.07 -5.82
C SER A 262 26.18 -8.08 -4.68
N VAL A 263 26.25 -8.58 -3.44
CA VAL A 263 26.51 -7.78 -2.24
C VAL A 263 27.70 -8.36 -1.48
N SER A 264 28.78 -7.58 -1.34
CA SER A 264 29.94 -7.95 -0.53
C SER A 264 29.75 -7.46 0.89
N THR A 265 29.81 -8.38 1.85
CA THR A 265 29.59 -8.15 3.28
C THR A 265 30.77 -8.68 4.10
N PRO A 266 30.87 -8.39 5.40
CA PRO A 266 31.90 -8.99 6.26
C PRO A 266 31.76 -10.50 6.43
N ALA A 267 30.57 -11.06 6.21
CA ALA A 267 30.30 -12.49 6.32
C ALA A 267 30.58 -13.25 5.00
N GLY A 268 30.95 -12.55 3.93
CA GLY A 268 31.12 -13.12 2.60
C GLY A 268 30.45 -12.30 1.51
N THR A 269 30.58 -12.74 0.27
CA THR A 269 29.97 -12.06 -0.89
C THR A 269 28.84 -12.90 -1.43
N TYR A 270 27.62 -12.35 -1.35
CA TYR A 270 26.46 -12.95 -1.99
C TYR A 270 26.44 -12.57 -3.47
N SER A 271 26.30 -13.55 -4.36
CA SER A 271 26.09 -13.31 -5.80
C SER A 271 24.79 -13.95 -6.26
N TYR A 272 24.06 -13.24 -7.11
CA TYR A 272 22.72 -13.60 -7.53
C TYR A 272 22.70 -13.83 -9.04
N THR A 273 21.88 -14.77 -9.49
CA THR A 273 21.49 -14.87 -10.89
C THR A 273 19.98 -14.85 -11.00
N TYR A 274 19.48 -14.48 -12.17
CA TYR A 274 18.06 -14.24 -12.38
C TYR A 274 17.56 -14.88 -13.67
N ASP A 275 16.29 -15.25 -13.69
CA ASP A 275 15.60 -15.54 -14.95
C ASP A 275 15.23 -14.24 -15.68
N ASN A 276 14.61 -14.37 -16.86
CA ASN A 276 14.25 -13.23 -17.70
C ASN A 276 13.16 -12.32 -17.11
N ILE A 277 12.47 -12.76 -16.06
CA ILE A 277 11.38 -12.03 -15.41
C ILE A 277 11.77 -11.53 -14.01
N GLY A 278 13.02 -11.78 -13.60
CA GLY A 278 13.64 -11.27 -12.40
C GLY A 278 13.53 -12.18 -11.18
N ASN A 279 13.08 -13.43 -11.31
CA ASN A 279 13.17 -14.39 -10.22
C ASN A 279 14.63 -14.80 -10.00
N ILE A 280 15.06 -14.88 -8.74
CA ILE A 280 16.39 -15.36 -8.35
C ILE A 280 16.50 -16.86 -8.71
N LEU A 281 17.41 -17.20 -9.61
CA LEU A 281 17.74 -18.59 -9.98
C LEU A 281 18.82 -19.19 -9.09
N SER A 282 19.72 -18.37 -8.55
CA SER A 282 20.72 -18.84 -7.61
C SER A 282 21.19 -17.74 -6.66
N VAL A 283 21.56 -18.13 -5.45
CA VAL A 283 22.33 -17.32 -4.52
C VAL A 283 23.55 -18.13 -4.09
N THR A 284 24.74 -17.58 -4.27
CA THR A 284 25.96 -18.15 -3.66
C THR A 284 26.49 -17.19 -2.61
N ASP A 285 26.91 -17.70 -1.45
CA ASP A 285 27.60 -16.91 -0.42
C ASP A 285 29.14 -16.85 -0.63
N GLY A 286 29.59 -17.39 -1.76
CA GLY A 286 31.00 -17.55 -2.13
C GLY A 286 31.58 -18.92 -1.75
N ILE A 287 30.86 -19.71 -0.95
CA ILE A 287 31.25 -21.07 -0.55
C ILE A 287 30.22 -22.08 -1.03
N TYR A 288 28.94 -21.86 -0.70
CA TYR A 288 27.82 -22.72 -1.05
C TYR A 288 26.85 -21.99 -1.97
N THR A 289 26.18 -22.74 -2.83
CA THR A 289 25.17 -22.23 -3.77
C THR A 289 23.81 -22.85 -3.49
N ALA A 290 22.82 -21.99 -3.28
CA ALA A 290 21.42 -22.35 -3.38
C ALA A 290 20.92 -22.04 -4.81
N SER A 291 20.21 -22.96 -5.45
CA SER A 291 19.57 -22.73 -6.76
C SER A 291 18.09 -23.05 -6.72
N TYR A 292 17.31 -22.35 -7.54
CA TYR A 292 15.85 -22.35 -7.50
C TYR A 292 15.25 -22.52 -8.89
N GLU A 293 14.17 -23.28 -8.96
CA GLU A 293 13.34 -23.41 -10.15
C GLU A 293 11.91 -23.00 -9.82
N TYR A 294 11.24 -22.37 -10.77
CA TYR A 294 9.87 -21.87 -10.62
C TYR A 294 8.95 -22.45 -11.68
N ASP A 295 7.68 -22.62 -11.36
CA ASP A 295 6.65 -22.94 -12.35
C ASP A 295 6.25 -21.71 -13.17
N SER A 296 5.33 -21.90 -14.12
CA SER A 296 4.79 -20.83 -14.96
C SER A 296 4.06 -19.74 -14.17
N LEU A 297 3.66 -19.99 -12.92
CA LEU A 297 2.96 -19.04 -12.05
C LEU A 297 3.93 -18.37 -11.06
N ASN A 298 5.23 -18.53 -11.28
CA ASN A 298 6.33 -18.05 -10.43
C ASN A 298 6.35 -18.64 -9.02
N GLN A 299 5.79 -19.82 -8.83
CA GLN A 299 5.85 -20.53 -7.55
C GLN A 299 7.13 -21.38 -7.50
N LEU A 300 7.79 -21.42 -6.34
CA LEU A 300 9.02 -22.17 -6.15
C LEU A 300 8.75 -23.68 -6.24
N VAL A 301 9.21 -24.38 -7.27
CA VAL A 301 8.99 -25.84 -7.43
C VAL A 301 10.20 -26.68 -7.03
N ARG A 302 11.39 -26.09 -6.99
CA ARG A 302 12.60 -26.78 -6.55
C ARG A 302 13.58 -25.82 -5.90
N ALA A 303 14.24 -26.27 -4.84
CA ALA A 303 15.38 -25.61 -4.23
C ALA A 303 16.52 -26.62 -4.01
N ASN A 304 17.68 -26.40 -4.59
CA ASN A 304 18.89 -27.19 -4.30
C ASN A 304 19.76 -26.38 -3.34
N ASP A 305 19.83 -26.80 -2.09
CA ASP A 305 20.58 -26.13 -1.02
C ASP A 305 21.86 -26.92 -0.72
N GLU A 306 22.98 -26.45 -1.29
CA GLU A 306 24.28 -27.10 -1.14
C GLU A 306 24.77 -27.09 0.31
N ARG A 307 24.42 -26.05 1.08
CA ARG A 307 24.83 -25.93 2.48
C ARG A 307 24.09 -26.95 3.35
N ALA A 308 22.79 -27.09 3.15
CA ALA A 308 22.00 -28.13 3.83
C ALA A 308 22.39 -29.53 3.35
N GLY A 309 23.01 -29.65 2.17
CA GLY A 309 23.26 -30.93 1.52
C GLY A 309 21.96 -31.60 1.07
N LYS A 310 20.96 -30.79 0.70
CA LYS A 310 19.60 -31.25 0.36
C LYS A 310 19.06 -30.61 -0.91
N THR A 311 18.16 -31.33 -1.56
CA THR A 311 17.29 -30.78 -2.60
C THR A 311 15.85 -30.93 -2.15
N TYR A 312 15.04 -29.89 -2.34
CA TYR A 312 13.62 -29.88 -2.02
C TYR A 312 12.80 -29.69 -3.29
N THR A 313 11.67 -30.38 -3.41
CA THR A 313 10.66 -30.10 -4.44
C THR A 313 9.33 -29.78 -3.79
N TYR A 314 8.58 -28.87 -4.40
CA TYR A 314 7.29 -28.40 -3.90
C TYR A 314 6.21 -28.61 -4.95
N SER A 315 5.07 -29.14 -4.52
CA SER A 315 3.89 -29.34 -5.36
C SER A 315 2.75 -28.45 -4.91
N TYR A 316 1.98 -27.94 -5.87
CA TYR A 316 0.89 -27.01 -5.60
C TYR A 316 -0.40 -27.39 -6.32
N SER A 317 -1.53 -27.01 -5.73
CA SER A 317 -2.84 -27.06 -6.35
C SER A 317 -3.57 -25.75 -6.06
N ASN A 318 -4.00 -25.00 -7.08
CA ASN A 318 -4.70 -23.72 -6.91
C ASN A 318 -3.98 -22.72 -5.98
N GLY A 319 -2.64 -22.66 -6.07
CA GLY A 319 -1.82 -21.79 -5.20
C GLY A 319 -1.67 -22.28 -3.76
N ASN A 320 -2.18 -23.45 -3.40
CA ASN A 320 -1.95 -24.11 -2.12
C ASN A 320 -0.81 -25.11 -2.22
N ILE A 321 0.16 -25.07 -1.30
CA ILE A 321 1.20 -26.10 -1.18
C ILE A 321 0.58 -27.42 -0.76
N THR A 322 0.88 -28.51 -1.44
CA THR A 322 0.28 -29.84 -1.20
C THR A 322 1.30 -30.86 -0.74
N GLU A 323 2.54 -30.73 -1.20
CA GLU A 323 3.63 -31.65 -0.89
C GLU A 323 4.97 -30.91 -0.90
N MET A 324 5.85 -31.27 0.02
CA MET A 324 7.28 -30.94 0.00
C MET A 324 8.06 -32.23 0.16
N LYS A 325 8.91 -32.55 -0.81
CA LYS A 325 9.81 -33.71 -0.74
C LYS A 325 11.24 -33.26 -0.54
N GLU A 326 11.93 -33.92 0.38
CA GLU A 326 13.37 -33.76 0.60
C GLU A 326 14.13 -34.88 -0.10
N TYR A 327 15.28 -34.57 -0.68
CA TYR A 327 16.19 -35.50 -1.35
C TYR A 327 17.64 -35.24 -0.91
N ALA A 328 18.53 -36.20 -1.18
CA ALA A 328 19.96 -35.92 -1.20
C ALA A 328 20.28 -34.81 -2.22
N TYR A 329 21.26 -33.95 -1.91
CA TYR A 329 21.64 -32.86 -2.79
C TYR A 329 21.95 -33.32 -4.21
N THR A 330 21.29 -32.70 -5.18
CA THR A 330 21.56 -32.87 -6.61
C THR A 330 21.02 -31.67 -7.38
N THR A 331 21.77 -31.21 -8.38
CA THR A 331 21.27 -30.26 -9.40
C THR A 331 20.76 -30.97 -10.65
N GLY A 332 20.97 -32.30 -10.75
CA GLY A 332 20.54 -33.15 -11.85
C GLY A 332 19.22 -33.87 -11.56
N GLU A 333 19.11 -35.10 -12.02
CA GLU A 333 17.94 -35.96 -11.75
C GLU A 333 17.81 -36.29 -10.26
N LEU A 334 16.56 -36.40 -9.80
CA LEU A 334 16.22 -36.72 -8.41
C LEU A 334 16.27 -38.23 -8.19
N GLY A 335 16.81 -38.64 -7.03
CA GLY A 335 16.74 -40.01 -6.55
C GLY A 335 15.46 -40.27 -5.74
N GLU A 336 15.51 -41.25 -4.85
CA GLU A 336 14.42 -41.50 -3.89
C GLU A 336 14.31 -40.35 -2.87
N ALA A 337 13.08 -39.97 -2.54
CA ALA A 337 12.82 -38.97 -1.50
C ALA A 337 13.23 -39.53 -0.12
N VAL A 338 13.92 -38.70 0.66
CA VAL A 338 14.35 -39.04 2.03
C VAL A 338 13.31 -38.66 3.07
N ASP A 339 12.49 -37.64 2.79
CA ASP A 339 11.34 -37.24 3.61
C ASP A 339 10.25 -36.67 2.71
N THR A 340 9.00 -36.72 3.16
CA THR A 340 7.85 -36.15 2.46
C THR A 340 6.89 -35.54 3.46
N GLN A 341 6.66 -34.24 3.33
CA GLN A 341 5.65 -33.51 4.07
C GLN A 341 4.43 -33.26 3.19
N THR A 342 3.24 -33.36 3.78
CA THR A 342 1.97 -33.29 3.04
C THR A 342 0.99 -32.36 3.73
N TRP A 343 0.31 -31.54 2.93
CA TRP A 343 -0.78 -30.66 3.34
C TRP A 343 -2.07 -31.16 2.71
N GLN A 344 -3.11 -31.36 3.52
CA GLN A 344 -4.42 -31.80 3.04
C GLN A 344 -5.49 -30.74 3.28
N TYR A 345 -6.34 -30.57 2.27
CA TYR A 345 -7.36 -29.54 2.18
C TYR A 345 -8.74 -30.21 2.08
N GLY A 346 -9.31 -30.56 3.24
CA GLY A 346 -10.56 -31.30 3.35
C GLY A 346 -11.78 -30.46 3.70
N ASP A 347 -11.64 -29.15 3.88
CA ASP A 347 -12.77 -28.28 4.22
C ASP A 347 -13.71 -28.11 3.02
N GLY A 348 -14.96 -28.53 3.19
CA GLY A 348 -15.96 -28.53 2.11
C GLY A 348 -16.51 -27.15 1.73
N VAL A 349 -16.14 -26.09 2.43
CA VAL A 349 -16.61 -24.71 2.17
C VAL A 349 -15.45 -23.79 1.81
N TRP A 350 -14.35 -23.85 2.55
CA TRP A 350 -13.17 -23.02 2.35
C TRP A 350 -11.95 -23.88 2.06
N SER A 351 -11.79 -24.22 0.78
CA SER A 351 -10.78 -25.17 0.28
C SER A 351 -9.32 -24.75 0.48
N ASP A 352 -9.05 -23.53 0.95
CA ASP A 352 -7.69 -23.07 1.27
C ASP A 352 -7.26 -23.44 2.70
N LEU A 353 -8.15 -23.95 3.54
CA LEU A 353 -7.82 -24.36 4.92
C LEU A 353 -7.05 -25.69 4.94
N VAL A 354 -5.88 -25.70 5.59
CA VAL A 354 -5.10 -26.93 5.79
C VAL A 354 -5.74 -27.73 6.90
N THR A 355 -6.53 -28.74 6.56
CA THR A 355 -7.19 -29.60 7.55
C THR A 355 -6.27 -30.65 8.15
N GLN A 356 -5.17 -31.01 7.47
CA GLN A 356 -4.13 -31.88 8.02
C GLN A 356 -2.75 -31.48 7.51
N PHE A 357 -1.75 -31.56 8.39
CA PHE A 357 -0.33 -31.44 8.06
C PHE A 357 0.40 -32.69 8.55
N ASN A 358 1.00 -33.46 7.64
CA ASN A 358 1.64 -34.75 7.94
C ASN A 358 0.72 -35.73 8.70
N GLY A 359 -0.58 -35.72 8.38
CA GLY A 359 -1.60 -36.54 9.05
C GLY A 359 -2.09 -36.00 10.40
N ILE A 360 -1.49 -34.92 10.90
CA ILE A 360 -1.92 -34.23 12.12
C ILE A 360 -3.05 -33.26 11.75
N ALA A 361 -4.18 -33.38 12.43
CA ALA A 361 -5.35 -32.54 12.18
C ALA A 361 -5.11 -31.08 12.60
N ILE A 362 -5.71 -30.17 11.84
CA ILE A 362 -5.82 -28.74 12.18
C ILE A 362 -7.28 -28.35 12.03
N THR A 363 -7.85 -27.72 13.05
CA THR A 363 -9.23 -27.21 13.02
C THR A 363 -9.24 -25.70 13.10
N TYR A 364 -10.32 -25.09 12.59
CA TYR A 364 -10.44 -23.65 12.44
C TYR A 364 -11.77 -23.12 12.98
N ASP A 365 -11.79 -21.85 13.34
CA ASP A 365 -13.02 -21.09 13.54
C ASP A 365 -13.67 -20.66 12.20
N GLU A 366 -14.79 -19.94 12.29
CA GLU A 366 -15.58 -19.49 11.15
C GLU A 366 -14.88 -18.43 10.26
N ILE A 367 -13.72 -17.90 10.67
CA ILE A 367 -12.95 -16.95 9.86
C ILE A 367 -11.54 -17.46 9.53
N GLY A 368 -11.30 -18.76 9.72
CA GLY A 368 -10.06 -19.40 9.28
C GLY A 368 -8.89 -19.16 10.23
N ASN A 369 -9.15 -18.88 11.50
CA ASN A 369 -8.12 -18.94 12.53
C ASN A 369 -8.00 -20.38 13.06
N PRO A 370 -6.79 -20.97 13.13
CA PRO A 370 -6.62 -22.31 13.66
C PRO A 370 -6.89 -22.30 15.16
N VAL A 371 -7.74 -23.21 15.64
CA VAL A 371 -8.07 -23.36 17.06
C VAL A 371 -7.41 -24.59 17.69
N SER A 372 -7.04 -25.58 16.88
CA SER A 372 -6.15 -26.68 17.29
C SER A 372 -5.13 -27.01 16.20
N VAL A 373 -3.88 -27.27 16.61
CA VAL A 373 -2.79 -27.74 15.75
C VAL A 373 -1.97 -28.74 16.57
N ASP A 374 -2.00 -30.03 16.20
CA ASP A 374 -1.36 -31.08 17.02
C ASP A 374 -1.93 -31.10 18.45
N ASP A 375 -1.08 -31.09 19.48
CA ASP A 375 -1.48 -30.97 20.88
C ASP A 375 -1.71 -29.50 21.33
N GLN A 376 -1.55 -28.52 20.43
CA GLN A 376 -1.70 -27.09 20.74
C GLN A 376 -3.13 -26.60 20.53
N GLU A 377 -3.69 -25.95 21.53
CA GLU A 377 -4.94 -25.19 21.48
C GLU A 377 -4.65 -23.69 21.36
N LEU A 378 -5.33 -23.02 20.42
CA LEU A 378 -5.11 -21.62 20.09
C LEU A 378 -6.39 -20.81 20.32
N SER A 379 -6.30 -19.76 21.13
CA SER A 379 -7.42 -18.85 21.40
C SER A 379 -7.24 -17.51 20.71
N TRP A 380 -8.34 -16.98 20.17
CA TRP A 380 -8.34 -15.76 19.37
C TRP A 380 -9.34 -14.73 19.89
N ARG A 381 -9.05 -13.46 19.63
CA ARG A 381 -9.99 -12.34 19.71
C ARG A 381 -10.13 -11.73 18.32
N GLY A 382 -11.17 -12.14 17.60
CA GLY A 382 -11.34 -11.91 16.17
C GLY A 382 -10.21 -12.55 15.42
N ARG A 383 -9.27 -11.74 14.92
CA ARG A 383 -8.09 -12.22 14.19
C ARG A 383 -6.79 -12.11 14.98
N GLN A 384 -6.85 -11.72 16.25
CA GLN A 384 -5.66 -11.59 17.12
C GLN A 384 -5.48 -12.87 17.94
N LEU A 385 -4.34 -13.54 17.77
CA LEU A 385 -3.97 -14.71 18.59
C LEU A 385 -3.71 -14.25 20.02
N THR A 386 -4.53 -14.69 20.97
CA THR A 386 -4.40 -14.27 22.37
C THR A 386 -3.72 -15.31 23.26
N GLN A 387 -3.81 -16.59 22.91
CA GLN A 387 -3.24 -17.67 23.71
C GLN A 387 -2.87 -18.87 22.86
N ILE A 388 -1.81 -19.58 23.27
CA ILE A 388 -1.49 -20.95 22.83
C ILE A 388 -1.23 -21.77 24.08
N THR A 389 -1.82 -22.97 24.16
CA THR A 389 -1.54 -23.93 25.24
C THR A 389 -1.39 -25.33 24.68
N ASP A 390 -0.48 -26.14 25.21
CA ASP A 390 -0.32 -27.56 24.83
C ASP A 390 -0.46 -28.52 26.03
N GLY A 391 -1.01 -28.01 27.14
CA GLY A 391 -1.11 -28.73 28.42
C GLY A 391 0.14 -28.60 29.31
N GLU A 392 1.32 -28.30 28.75
CA GLU A 392 2.57 -28.08 29.49
C GLU A 392 2.99 -26.61 29.45
N ASN A 393 2.86 -25.98 28.29
CA ASN A 393 3.18 -24.60 28.01
C ASN A 393 1.92 -23.74 27.95
N GLU A 394 2.02 -22.54 28.52
CA GLU A 394 1.02 -21.49 28.40
C GLU A 394 1.68 -20.22 27.86
N ILE A 395 1.27 -19.82 26.66
CA ILE A 395 1.73 -18.61 25.99
C ILE A 395 0.53 -17.67 25.85
N SER A 396 0.65 -16.44 26.33
CA SER A 396 -0.39 -15.41 26.18
C SER A 396 0.16 -14.13 25.58
N TYR A 397 -0.66 -13.48 24.76
CA TYR A 397 -0.33 -12.24 24.06
C TYR A 397 -1.31 -11.13 24.43
N ALA A 398 -0.79 -9.91 24.61
CA ALA A 398 -1.59 -8.71 24.80
C ALA A 398 -1.32 -7.71 23.68
N TYR A 399 -2.35 -6.98 23.28
CA TYR A 399 -2.33 -6.03 22.17
C TYR A 399 -2.84 -4.67 22.61
N ASN A 400 -2.32 -3.60 22.01
CA ASN A 400 -2.88 -2.26 22.16
C ASN A 400 -4.09 -2.04 21.23
N GLY A 401 -4.68 -0.86 21.34
CA GLY A 401 -5.81 -0.45 20.52
C GLY A 401 -5.57 -0.42 19.00
N ASP A 402 -4.31 -0.28 18.58
CA ASP A 402 -3.90 -0.30 17.17
C ASP A 402 -3.59 -1.73 16.68
N GLY A 403 -3.72 -2.73 17.56
CA GLY A 403 -3.51 -4.14 17.25
C GLY A 403 -2.05 -4.59 17.26
N GLN A 404 -1.13 -3.77 17.77
CA GLN A 404 0.27 -4.13 17.97
C GLN A 404 0.42 -4.95 19.26
N ARG A 405 1.19 -6.04 19.21
CA ARG A 405 1.50 -6.87 20.37
C ARG A 405 2.38 -6.11 21.34
N VAL A 406 1.86 -5.79 22.53
CA VAL A 406 2.54 -5.02 23.59
C VAL A 406 3.17 -5.89 24.68
N SER A 407 2.73 -7.14 24.81
CA SER A 407 3.45 -8.12 25.62
C SER A 407 3.20 -9.55 25.20
N LYS A 408 4.13 -10.42 25.57
CA LYS A 408 4.02 -11.87 25.52
C LYS A 408 4.38 -12.44 26.89
N THR A 409 3.65 -13.44 27.38
CA THR A 409 4.01 -14.19 28.58
C THR A 409 4.14 -15.65 28.22
N VAL A 410 5.29 -16.27 28.49
CA VAL A 410 5.55 -17.69 28.26
C VAL A 410 5.81 -18.33 29.61
N ASN A 411 4.95 -19.25 30.05
CA ASN A 411 5.09 -19.97 31.33
C ASN A 411 5.36 -19.04 32.54
N GLY A 412 4.67 -17.90 32.57
CA GLY A 412 4.82 -16.87 33.61
C GLY A 412 5.92 -15.83 33.39
N GLU A 413 6.84 -16.03 32.44
CA GLU A 413 7.88 -15.06 32.09
C GLU A 413 7.35 -14.05 31.07
N LYS A 414 7.25 -12.77 31.48
CA LYS A 414 6.70 -11.69 30.66
C LYS A 414 7.80 -10.94 29.89
N THR A 415 7.59 -10.82 28.58
CA THR A 415 8.29 -9.92 27.67
C THR A 415 7.39 -8.74 27.30
N GLU A 416 7.88 -7.52 27.47
CA GLU A 416 7.19 -6.27 27.15
C GLU A 416 7.77 -5.66 25.88
N TYR A 417 6.91 -5.18 24.98
CA TYR A 417 7.26 -4.56 23.71
C TYR A 417 7.03 -3.05 23.77
N ILE A 418 8.02 -2.28 23.33
CA ILE A 418 8.00 -0.82 23.34
C ILE A 418 8.07 -0.34 21.89
N TYR A 419 7.10 0.48 21.48
CA TYR A 419 6.99 0.99 20.12
C TYR A 419 7.27 2.50 20.04
N ASN A 420 7.76 2.93 18.89
CA ASN A 420 7.82 4.31 18.44
C ASN A 420 6.95 4.43 17.18
N GLY A 421 5.68 4.84 17.35
CA GLY A 421 4.68 4.70 16.29
C GLY A 421 4.46 3.22 15.95
N ASP A 422 4.70 2.84 14.70
CA ASP A 422 4.63 1.43 14.24
C ASP A 422 5.94 0.66 14.32
N ILE A 423 7.03 1.31 14.73
CA ILE A 423 8.35 0.68 14.83
C ILE A 423 8.52 0.06 16.22
N LEU A 424 8.85 -1.23 16.29
CA LEU A 424 9.23 -1.91 17.53
C LEU A 424 10.59 -1.38 18.00
N ALA A 425 10.61 -0.37 18.87
CA ALA A 425 11.83 0.26 19.36
C ALA A 425 12.68 -0.67 20.25
N GLY A 426 12.05 -1.64 20.90
CA GLY A 426 12.76 -2.63 21.72
C GLY A 426 11.86 -3.54 22.52
N GLN A 427 12.48 -4.42 23.30
CA GLN A 427 11.79 -5.33 24.21
C GLN A 427 12.49 -5.42 25.56
N LYS A 428 11.74 -5.85 26.57
CA LYS A 428 12.25 -6.12 27.91
C LYS A 428 11.69 -7.43 28.47
N THR A 429 12.57 -8.31 28.93
CA THR A 429 12.21 -9.58 29.61
C THR A 429 13.00 -9.63 30.91
N GLY A 430 12.32 -9.54 32.06
CA GLY A 430 12.98 -9.34 33.35
C GLY A 430 13.92 -8.13 33.34
N ASN A 431 15.22 -8.36 33.48
CA ASN A 431 16.27 -7.32 33.40
C ASN A 431 16.94 -7.21 32.02
N THR A 432 16.66 -8.15 31.11
CA THR A 432 17.20 -8.15 29.76
C THR A 432 16.47 -7.13 28.91
N VAL A 433 17.21 -6.19 28.33
CA VAL A 433 16.67 -5.13 27.46
C VAL A 433 17.38 -5.17 26.12
N LEU A 434 16.59 -5.17 25.05
CA LEU A 434 17.07 -4.98 23.68
C LEU A 434 16.49 -3.68 23.14
N VAL A 435 17.34 -2.82 22.58
CA VAL A 435 16.93 -1.63 21.85
C VAL A 435 17.28 -1.82 20.38
N PHE A 436 16.27 -1.87 19.51
CA PHE A 436 16.47 -2.07 18.08
C PHE A 436 16.82 -0.74 17.39
N MET A 437 17.78 -0.78 16.48
CA MET A 437 18.25 0.38 15.74
C MET A 437 17.73 0.31 14.30
N TYR A 438 17.07 1.38 13.85
CA TYR A 438 16.41 1.46 12.54
C TYR A 438 16.93 2.61 11.71
N ASP A 439 16.96 2.41 10.39
CA ASP A 439 17.24 3.48 9.44
C ASP A 439 15.97 4.29 9.07
N ASN A 440 16.09 5.16 8.07
CA ASN A 440 15.01 6.02 7.59
C ASN A 440 13.85 5.28 6.92
N ASN A 441 14.06 4.04 6.48
CA ASN A 441 13.06 3.22 5.81
C ASN A 441 12.34 2.28 6.79
N GLY A 442 12.63 2.41 8.10
CA GLY A 442 12.16 1.46 9.11
C GLY A 442 12.82 0.09 8.99
N ASP A 443 13.98 -0.03 8.32
CA ASP A 443 14.72 -1.29 8.26
C ASP A 443 15.66 -1.42 9.49
N PRO A 444 15.56 -2.49 10.29
CA PRO A 444 16.42 -2.66 11.45
C PRO A 444 17.84 -2.98 10.99
N PHE A 445 18.84 -2.23 11.45
CA PHE A 445 20.25 -2.47 11.11
C PHE A 445 21.09 -3.01 12.26
N GLY A 446 20.51 -3.14 13.46
CA GLY A 446 21.17 -3.73 14.61
C GLY A 446 20.35 -3.62 15.89
N PHE A 447 20.97 -3.96 17.01
CA PHE A 447 20.39 -3.83 18.35
C PHE A 447 21.45 -3.49 19.40
N VAL A 448 21.01 -2.94 20.52
CA VAL A 448 21.83 -2.71 21.71
C VAL A 448 21.38 -3.68 22.79
N TYR A 449 22.34 -4.44 23.33
CA TYR A 449 22.15 -5.34 24.46
C TYR A 449 23.19 -5.02 25.54
N SER A 450 22.73 -4.72 26.76
CA SER A 450 23.60 -4.39 27.91
C SER A 450 24.65 -3.31 27.58
N GLY A 451 24.27 -2.29 26.81
CA GLY A 451 25.14 -1.19 26.38
C GLY A 451 26.11 -1.52 25.24
N THR A 452 26.10 -2.77 24.75
CA THR A 452 26.92 -3.22 23.61
C THR A 452 26.10 -3.18 22.33
N GLU A 453 26.66 -2.60 21.27
CA GLU A 453 26.04 -2.52 19.95
C GLU A 453 26.38 -3.75 19.11
N TYR A 454 25.34 -4.33 18.51
CA TYR A 454 25.42 -5.42 17.55
C TYR A 454 24.73 -4.98 16.26
N TYR A 455 25.29 -5.38 15.12
CA TYR A 455 24.86 -4.95 13.80
C TYR A 455 24.45 -6.15 12.96
N TYR A 456 23.38 -5.99 12.19
CA TYR A 456 22.92 -7.04 11.29
C TYR A 456 23.70 -6.98 9.97
N VAL A 457 24.19 -8.14 9.54
CA VAL A 457 24.60 -8.40 8.16
C VAL A 457 23.43 -9.08 7.45
N LYS A 458 23.06 -8.57 6.29
CA LYS A 458 21.89 -9.04 5.54
C LYS A 458 22.22 -9.37 4.10
N ASN A 459 21.46 -10.29 3.53
CA ASN A 459 21.42 -10.52 2.09
C ASN A 459 20.43 -9.53 1.41
N VAL A 460 20.30 -9.59 0.08
CA VAL A 460 19.40 -8.71 -0.70
C VAL A 460 17.92 -9.01 -0.40
N GLN A 461 17.63 -10.23 0.07
CA GLN A 461 16.31 -10.67 0.52
C GLN A 461 15.87 -10.02 1.85
N ASN A 462 16.77 -9.31 2.53
CA ASN A 462 16.61 -8.70 3.85
C ASN A 462 16.59 -9.70 5.03
N ASP A 463 17.11 -10.90 4.82
CA ASP A 463 17.36 -11.87 5.88
C ASP A 463 18.55 -11.43 6.71
N VAL A 464 18.43 -11.48 8.05
CA VAL A 464 19.59 -11.35 8.93
C VAL A 464 20.39 -12.65 8.85
N THR A 465 21.50 -12.63 8.11
CA THR A 465 22.36 -13.80 7.90
C THR A 465 23.52 -13.86 8.88
N ALA A 466 23.90 -12.73 9.48
CA ALA A 466 24.86 -12.70 10.59
C ALA A 466 24.65 -11.53 11.54
N ILE A 467 25.19 -11.66 12.75
CA ILE A 467 25.39 -10.58 13.72
C ILE A 467 26.87 -10.24 13.73
N ALA A 468 27.19 -8.96 13.61
CA ALA A 468 28.54 -8.43 13.74
C ALA A 468 28.65 -7.50 14.97
N SER A 469 29.83 -7.43 15.57
CA SER A 469 30.17 -6.39 16.56
C SER A 469 30.43 -5.04 15.88
N ALA A 470 30.59 -3.98 16.68
CA ALA A 470 30.80 -2.62 16.19
C ALA A 470 32.08 -2.41 15.35
N ASP A 471 33.07 -3.30 15.48
CA ASP A 471 34.29 -3.33 14.67
C ASP A 471 34.14 -4.16 13.38
N GLY A 472 33.00 -4.83 13.18
CA GLY A 472 32.69 -5.60 11.98
C GLY A 472 33.07 -7.08 12.05
N THR A 473 33.51 -7.55 13.23
CA THR A 473 33.77 -8.98 13.46
C THR A 473 32.46 -9.76 13.52
N ILE A 474 32.36 -10.87 12.78
CA ILE A 474 31.19 -11.75 12.82
C ILE A 474 31.13 -12.50 14.15
N ILE A 475 30.02 -12.34 14.86
CA ILE A 475 29.74 -12.95 16.17
C ILE A 475 28.98 -14.27 16.00
N ALA A 476 27.95 -14.27 15.14
CA ALA A 476 27.15 -15.44 14.85
C ALA A 476 26.55 -15.38 13.44
N ASN A 477 26.28 -16.54 12.85
CA ASN A 477 25.59 -16.65 11.57
C ASN A 477 24.27 -17.41 11.73
N TYR A 478 23.30 -17.09 10.88
CA TYR A 478 22.04 -17.80 10.74
C TYR A 478 21.94 -18.38 9.33
N TYR A 479 21.51 -19.63 9.25
CA TYR A 479 21.22 -20.30 7.99
C TYR A 479 19.76 -20.73 7.98
N TYR A 480 19.03 -20.32 6.95
CA TYR A 480 17.60 -20.59 6.80
C TYR A 480 17.37 -21.47 5.57
N ASP A 481 16.31 -22.26 5.62
CA ASP A 481 15.76 -22.89 4.42
C ASP A 481 15.02 -21.86 3.54
N PRO A 482 14.59 -22.22 2.32
CA PRO A 482 13.86 -21.34 1.41
C PRO A 482 12.62 -20.66 1.99
N TRP A 483 12.02 -21.24 3.03
CA TRP A 483 10.78 -20.77 3.67
C TRP A 483 11.03 -20.09 5.01
N GLY A 484 12.30 -19.89 5.38
CA GLY A 484 12.70 -19.15 6.58
C GLY A 484 12.83 -20.01 7.83
N ARG A 485 12.76 -21.34 7.74
CA ARG A 485 13.05 -22.22 8.90
C ARG A 485 14.53 -22.13 9.21
N LEU A 486 14.88 -21.87 10.46
CA LEU A 486 16.27 -21.84 10.90
C LEU A 486 16.86 -23.26 10.88
N ILE A 487 17.86 -23.49 10.03
CA ILE A 487 18.57 -24.77 9.89
C ILE A 487 19.70 -24.85 10.91
N GLU A 488 20.50 -23.78 11.03
CA GLU A 488 21.70 -23.78 11.85
C GLU A 488 22.05 -22.37 12.35
N ILE A 489 22.60 -22.33 13.56
CA ILE A 489 23.34 -21.18 14.11
C ILE A 489 24.79 -21.61 14.30
N THR A 490 25.73 -20.78 13.84
CA THR A 490 27.16 -20.93 14.14
C THR A 490 27.69 -19.70 14.87
N GLY A 491 28.80 -19.85 15.61
CA GLY A 491 29.38 -18.77 16.43
C GLY A 491 28.77 -18.69 17.82
N ASP A 492 28.59 -17.49 18.36
CA ASP A 492 28.02 -17.27 19.69
C ASP A 492 26.49 -17.44 19.66
N SER A 493 26.04 -18.65 19.99
CA SER A 493 24.61 -18.99 20.05
C SER A 493 23.85 -18.25 21.15
N SER A 494 24.51 -17.70 22.18
CA SER A 494 23.86 -16.95 23.25
C SER A 494 23.38 -15.58 22.77
N ILE A 495 24.19 -14.90 21.96
CA ILE A 495 23.83 -13.66 21.28
C ILE A 495 22.85 -13.92 20.13
N ALA A 496 23.08 -15.00 19.37
CA ALA A 496 22.21 -15.34 18.25
C ALA A 496 20.78 -15.69 18.69
N SER A 497 20.64 -16.42 19.81
CA SER A 497 19.33 -16.80 20.36
C SER A 497 18.59 -15.63 20.98
N LEU A 498 19.33 -14.64 21.52
CA LEU A 498 18.77 -13.43 22.09
C LEU A 498 18.08 -12.53 21.05
N ASN A 499 18.60 -12.51 19.82
CA ASN A 499 18.05 -11.69 18.75
C ASN A 499 16.78 -12.31 18.14
N PRO A 500 15.63 -11.61 18.19
CA PRO A 500 14.40 -12.06 17.55
C PRO A 500 14.28 -11.63 16.07
N ILE A 501 15.05 -10.64 15.59
CA ILE A 501 14.94 -10.13 14.23
C ILE A 501 15.76 -11.02 13.28
N ARG A 502 15.09 -11.83 12.45
CA ARG A 502 15.73 -12.93 11.70
C ARG A 502 15.40 -12.90 10.20
N TYR A 503 14.82 -13.97 9.67
CA TYR A 503 14.37 -14.11 8.28
C TYR A 503 13.51 -12.92 7.86
N ARG A 504 13.85 -12.30 6.72
CA ARG A 504 13.25 -11.06 6.18
C ARG A 504 13.18 -9.88 7.14
N SER A 505 13.97 -9.91 8.22
CA SER A 505 13.89 -8.99 9.35
C SER A 505 12.57 -9.05 10.13
N TYR A 506 11.90 -10.21 10.12
CA TYR A 506 10.72 -10.49 10.93
C TYR A 506 11.08 -10.82 12.37
N TYR A 507 10.12 -10.60 13.27
CA TYR A 507 10.23 -10.96 14.68
C TYR A 507 9.93 -12.46 14.86
N TYR A 508 10.90 -13.25 15.31
CA TYR A 508 10.77 -14.68 15.55
C TYR A 508 10.47 -14.99 17.01
N ASP A 509 9.36 -15.69 17.26
CA ASP A 509 9.04 -16.28 18.55
C ASP A 509 9.66 -17.68 18.63
N SER A 510 10.71 -17.84 19.44
CA SER A 510 11.46 -19.10 19.54
C SER A 510 10.65 -20.26 20.10
N GLU A 511 9.68 -19.97 20.96
CA GLU A 511 8.87 -20.99 21.64
C GLU A 511 7.74 -21.56 20.77
N THR A 512 7.31 -20.85 19.73
CA THR A 512 6.30 -21.31 18.77
C THR A 512 6.86 -21.58 17.39
N GLU A 513 8.09 -21.13 17.13
CA GLU A 513 8.73 -21.10 15.82
C GLU A 513 7.96 -20.27 14.77
N LEU A 514 7.12 -19.33 15.23
CA LEU A 514 6.36 -18.43 14.37
C LEU A 514 7.07 -17.10 14.20
N TYR A 515 6.90 -16.51 13.01
CA TYR A 515 7.24 -15.12 12.78
C TYR A 515 6.02 -14.24 13.02
N TYR A 516 6.13 -13.25 13.90
CA TYR A 516 5.13 -12.21 14.13
C TYR A 516 5.33 -11.05 13.14
N LEU A 517 4.33 -10.82 12.29
CA LEU A 517 4.35 -9.78 11.24
C LEU A 517 3.29 -8.71 11.52
N ASN A 518 3.14 -8.33 12.78
CA ASN A 518 2.17 -7.35 13.28
C ASN A 518 0.70 -7.82 13.21
N THR A 519 0.15 -8.02 12.01
CA THR A 519 -1.27 -8.38 11.82
C THR A 519 -1.51 -9.89 11.83
N ARG A 520 -0.49 -10.69 11.52
CA ARG A 520 -0.55 -12.14 11.38
C ARG A 520 0.72 -12.83 11.87
N TYR A 521 0.64 -14.16 11.96
CA TYR A 521 1.75 -15.05 12.25
C TYR A 521 2.07 -15.94 11.05
N TYR A 522 3.33 -15.95 10.63
CA TYR A 522 3.84 -16.79 9.56
C TYR A 522 4.51 -18.04 10.17
N SER A 523 4.13 -19.22 9.68
CA SER A 523 4.76 -20.48 10.05
C SER A 523 5.71 -20.93 8.94
N PRO A 524 7.04 -20.92 9.17
CA PRO A 524 7.99 -21.49 8.22
C PRO A 524 7.78 -23.01 8.09
N LYS A 525 7.35 -23.69 9.16
CA LYS A 525 7.00 -25.13 9.15
C LYS A 525 5.86 -25.44 8.18
N LEU A 526 4.79 -24.62 8.18
CA LEU A 526 3.66 -24.81 7.26
C LEU A 526 3.88 -24.11 5.91
N CYS A 527 4.98 -23.38 5.73
CA CYS A 527 5.26 -22.56 4.55
C CYS A 527 4.19 -21.50 4.24
N ARG A 528 3.45 -21.03 5.26
CA ARG A 528 2.28 -20.13 5.08
C ARG A 528 1.90 -19.35 6.35
N PHE A 529 1.04 -18.34 6.19
CA PHE A 529 0.38 -17.70 7.33
C PHE A 529 -0.61 -18.66 7.98
N ILE A 530 -0.69 -18.63 9.31
CA ILE A 530 -1.59 -19.51 10.06
C ILE A 530 -3.04 -19.01 10.03
N SER A 531 -3.27 -17.71 9.87
CA SER A 531 -4.61 -17.09 9.77
C SER A 531 -4.79 -16.33 8.46
N SER A 532 -6.04 -16.15 8.03
CA SER A 532 -6.39 -15.48 6.77
C SER A 532 -6.03 -14.00 6.80
N ASP A 533 -5.75 -13.38 5.64
CA ASP A 533 -5.60 -11.93 5.44
C ASP A 533 -6.93 -11.16 5.73
N ASN A 534 -6.87 -9.84 6.04
CA ASN A 534 -8.06 -8.97 6.16
C ASN A 534 -8.50 -8.35 4.84
N LEU A 535 -7.62 -8.31 3.84
CA LEU A 535 -7.88 -7.64 2.57
C LEU A 535 -8.63 -8.55 1.60
N VAL A 536 -9.91 -8.79 1.85
CA VAL A 536 -10.79 -9.47 0.86
C VAL A 536 -11.18 -8.51 -0.28
N ILE A 537 -11.14 -7.18 -0.06
CA ILE A 537 -11.81 -6.17 -0.91
C ILE A 537 -10.91 -5.41 -1.90
N THR A 538 -9.57 -5.46 -1.79
CA THR A 538 -8.66 -4.63 -2.62
C THR A 538 -7.90 -5.38 -3.71
N VAL A 539 -8.30 -6.60 -4.04
CA VAL A 539 -7.52 -7.49 -4.90
C VAL A 539 -7.92 -7.37 -6.39
N GLY A 540 -7.13 -6.62 -7.16
CA GLY A 540 -7.18 -6.61 -8.62
C GLY A 540 -5.80 -6.89 -9.22
N GLY A 541 -5.65 -7.99 -9.97
CA GLY A 541 -4.61 -8.11 -10.99
C GLY A 541 -3.69 -9.34 -10.99
N ASN A 542 -3.66 -10.19 -9.95
CA ASN A 542 -2.85 -11.42 -9.96
C ASN A 542 -3.72 -12.67 -9.70
N VAL A 543 -3.55 -13.72 -10.51
CA VAL A 543 -4.29 -14.99 -10.42
C VAL A 543 -4.08 -15.69 -9.06
N MET A 544 -2.90 -15.54 -8.46
CA MET A 544 -2.57 -16.10 -7.13
C MET A 544 -2.92 -15.17 -5.96
N GLY A 545 -3.47 -13.98 -6.26
CA GLY A 545 -3.74 -12.93 -5.29
C GLY A 545 -4.82 -13.23 -4.25
N TYR A 546 -5.52 -14.35 -4.39
CA TYR A 546 -6.75 -14.64 -3.65
C TYR A 546 -6.60 -15.76 -2.60
N ASN A 547 -5.46 -16.44 -2.53
CA ASN A 547 -5.17 -17.34 -1.41
C ASN A 547 -4.79 -16.51 -0.18
N LEU A 548 -5.72 -16.36 0.76
CA LEU A 548 -5.58 -15.49 1.92
C LEU A 548 -4.55 -15.95 2.95
N PHE A 549 -3.91 -17.10 2.74
CA PHE A 549 -2.93 -17.68 3.66
C PHE A 549 -1.54 -17.85 3.02
N ALA A 550 -1.46 -17.84 1.69
CA ALA A 550 -0.19 -17.99 0.99
C ALA A 550 0.77 -16.87 1.38
N SER A 551 1.96 -17.24 1.84
CA SER A 551 3.03 -16.25 2.04
C SER A 551 3.68 -15.96 0.71
N CYS A 552 3.83 -14.67 0.38
CA CYS A 552 4.67 -14.26 -0.75
C CYS A 552 4.29 -14.93 -2.10
N PHE A 553 3.01 -15.23 -2.34
CA PHE A 553 2.54 -15.94 -3.55
C PHE A 553 3.29 -17.25 -3.87
N ASN A 554 3.74 -17.97 -2.83
CA ASN A 554 4.62 -19.15 -2.94
C ASN A 554 5.97 -18.88 -3.62
N ASN A 555 6.40 -17.62 -3.63
CA ASN A 555 7.70 -17.17 -4.08
C ASN A 555 8.46 -16.51 -2.92
N PRO A 556 8.77 -17.28 -1.86
CA PRO A 556 9.40 -16.75 -0.65
C PRO A 556 10.84 -16.32 -0.90
N ILE A 557 11.47 -16.70 -2.02
CA ILE A 557 12.83 -16.29 -2.38
C ILE A 557 12.85 -14.85 -2.91
N ASN A 558 11.88 -14.47 -3.73
CA ASN A 558 11.89 -13.14 -4.34
C ASN A 558 11.17 -12.08 -3.51
N LEU A 559 10.24 -12.48 -2.64
CA LEU A 559 9.26 -11.56 -2.06
C LEU A 559 9.35 -11.47 -0.52
N THR A 560 8.88 -10.33 0.01
CA THR A 560 8.77 -10.06 1.45
C THR A 560 7.43 -9.42 1.77
N ASP A 561 6.79 -9.88 2.83
CA ASP A 561 5.61 -9.27 3.43
C ASP A 561 5.98 -8.66 4.80
N SER A 562 6.30 -7.37 4.86
CA SER A 562 6.79 -6.73 6.09
C SER A 562 5.69 -6.36 7.10
N SER A 563 4.42 -6.38 6.68
CA SER A 563 3.28 -6.01 7.52
C SER A 563 2.33 -7.16 7.78
N GLY A 564 2.65 -8.37 7.30
CA GLY A 564 1.75 -9.51 7.35
C GLY A 564 0.52 -9.31 6.49
N ASN A 565 0.59 -8.50 5.43
CA ASN A 565 -0.48 -8.32 4.45
C ASN A 565 0.02 -8.76 3.06
N TRP A 566 0.54 -7.83 2.26
CA TRP A 566 0.92 -8.05 0.86
C TRP A 566 2.40 -7.73 0.60
N PRO A 567 3.08 -8.44 -0.34
CA PRO A 567 4.50 -8.23 -0.55
C PRO A 567 4.91 -6.86 -1.13
N LYS A 568 6.01 -6.29 -0.62
CA LYS A 568 6.46 -4.90 -0.88
C LYS A 568 6.76 -4.56 -2.34
N TRP A 569 7.05 -5.55 -3.20
CA TRP A 569 7.32 -5.31 -4.61
C TRP A 569 6.08 -4.89 -5.42
N VAL A 570 4.86 -5.16 -4.96
CA VAL A 570 3.64 -4.63 -5.60
C VAL A 570 3.56 -3.10 -5.45
N LYS A 571 3.95 -2.57 -4.28
CA LYS A 571 4.15 -1.12 -4.07
C LYS A 571 5.33 -0.60 -4.92
N ASN A 572 6.41 -1.37 -5.08
CA ASN A 572 7.55 -0.97 -5.93
C ASN A 572 7.27 -1.05 -7.43
N ALA A 573 6.41 -1.97 -7.89
CA ALA A 573 5.95 -2.09 -9.27
C ALA A 573 4.97 -0.96 -9.60
N ALA A 574 4.09 -0.58 -8.68
CA ALA A 574 3.27 0.62 -8.78
C ALA A 574 4.13 1.91 -8.81
N ASN A 575 5.18 1.99 -7.98
CA ASN A 575 6.18 3.07 -8.02
C ASN A 575 6.98 3.09 -9.32
N TRP A 576 7.33 1.92 -9.85
CA TRP A 576 8.03 1.78 -11.11
C TRP A 576 7.13 2.22 -12.28
N LEU A 577 5.86 1.80 -12.30
CA LEU A 577 4.87 2.22 -13.28
C LEU A 577 4.66 3.74 -13.21
N ASN A 578 4.57 4.29 -12.00
CA ASN A 578 4.50 5.74 -11.78
C ASN A 578 5.75 6.46 -12.32
N ASN A 579 6.94 6.02 -11.92
CA ASN A 579 8.21 6.69 -12.26
C ASN A 579 8.67 6.49 -13.71
N LYS A 580 8.31 5.38 -14.36
CA LYS A 580 8.79 4.99 -15.70
C LYS A 580 7.76 5.14 -16.81
N ILE A 581 6.46 5.13 -16.48
CA ILE A 581 5.38 5.28 -17.47
C ILE A 581 4.60 6.56 -17.19
N VAL A 582 4.02 6.73 -15.99
CA VAL A 582 3.14 7.86 -15.70
C VAL A 582 3.88 9.20 -15.68
N GLN A 583 5.05 9.31 -15.03
CA GLN A 583 5.81 10.56 -14.97
C GLN A 583 6.46 10.96 -16.32
N PRO A 584 7.01 10.03 -17.11
CA PRO A 584 7.48 10.34 -18.47
C PRO A 584 6.33 10.66 -19.42
N VAL A 585 5.19 9.96 -19.36
CA VAL A 585 3.98 10.29 -20.13
C VAL A 585 3.42 11.65 -19.68
N LYS A 586 3.34 11.95 -18.38
CA LYS A 586 3.00 13.28 -17.83
C LYS A 586 3.93 14.34 -18.39
N LYS A 587 5.26 14.12 -18.40
CA LYS A 587 6.23 15.06 -19.00
C LYS A 587 6.10 15.18 -20.51
N ILE A 588 5.82 14.10 -21.24
CA ILE A 588 5.63 14.09 -22.70
C ILE A 588 4.32 14.80 -23.08
N VAL A 589 3.23 14.51 -22.38
CA VAL A 589 1.92 15.18 -22.49
C VAL A 589 2.09 16.67 -22.15
N GLN A 590 2.66 17.02 -21.00
CA GLN A 590 2.92 18.41 -20.63
C GLN A 590 3.84 19.14 -21.63
N LYS A 591 4.82 18.45 -22.24
CA LYS A 591 5.74 19.02 -23.24
C LYS A 591 5.11 19.13 -24.63
N ALA A 592 4.17 18.24 -24.97
CA ALA A 592 3.36 18.30 -26.19
C ALA A 592 2.31 19.43 -26.10
N PHE A 593 1.62 19.55 -24.96
CA PHE A 593 0.61 20.57 -24.71
C PHE A 593 1.21 21.96 -24.40
N LYS A 594 2.46 22.08 -23.92
CA LYS A 594 3.18 23.37 -23.81
C LYS A 594 3.39 24.10 -25.14
N LYS A 595 3.31 23.42 -26.28
CA LYS A 595 3.49 24.02 -27.61
C LYS A 595 2.19 24.60 -28.20
N ILE A 596 1.03 24.35 -27.58
CA ILE A 596 -0.27 24.83 -28.03
C ILE A 596 -0.92 25.60 -26.87
N ASN A 597 -1.07 26.91 -27.03
CA ASN A 597 -1.81 27.75 -26.09
C ASN A 597 -3.30 27.66 -26.44
N GLY A 598 -4.11 27.10 -25.54
CA GLY A 598 -5.55 27.07 -25.73
C GLY A 598 -6.31 26.72 -24.45
N THR A 599 -7.58 27.08 -24.45
CA THR A 599 -8.54 26.74 -23.39
C THR A 599 -9.74 26.04 -24.00
N TYR A 600 -10.33 25.13 -23.24
CA TYR A 600 -11.58 24.47 -23.56
C TYR A 600 -12.58 24.74 -22.43
N SER A 601 -13.81 25.10 -22.77
CA SER A 601 -14.88 25.30 -21.80
C SER A 601 -16.10 24.48 -22.17
N THR A 602 -16.80 23.94 -21.18
CA THR A 602 -18.09 23.27 -21.41
C THR A 602 -19.04 23.50 -20.24
N GLY A 603 -20.33 23.63 -20.54
CA GLY A 603 -21.33 23.92 -19.54
C GLY A 603 -22.71 24.10 -20.12
N TYR A 604 -23.51 24.90 -19.43
CA TYR A 604 -24.89 25.22 -19.82
C TYR A 604 -25.01 26.68 -20.23
N ASN A 605 -25.76 26.91 -21.29
CA ASN A 605 -26.12 28.22 -21.80
C ASN A 605 -27.65 28.38 -21.77
N VAL A 606 -28.10 29.57 -21.39
CA VAL A 606 -29.47 30.02 -21.57
C VAL A 606 -29.44 31.27 -22.44
N SER A 607 -30.26 31.30 -23.48
CA SER A 607 -30.39 32.46 -24.36
C SER A 607 -31.84 32.82 -24.61
N GLY A 608 -32.08 34.10 -24.88
CA GLY A 608 -33.41 34.62 -25.18
C GLY A 608 -33.33 35.84 -26.10
N THR A 609 -34.24 35.87 -27.07
CA THR A 609 -34.35 36.92 -28.07
C THR A 609 -35.74 37.57 -27.99
N LEU A 610 -35.76 38.88 -27.79
CA LEU A 610 -36.97 39.69 -27.69
C LEU A 610 -36.86 40.91 -28.61
N GLY A 611 -37.64 40.92 -29.70
CA GLY A 611 -37.53 41.95 -30.72
C GLY A 611 -36.18 41.86 -31.45
N GLY A 612 -35.48 42.99 -31.59
CA GLY A 612 -34.15 43.05 -32.21
C GLY A 612 -32.98 42.83 -31.25
N PHE A 613 -33.24 42.41 -30.01
CA PHE A 613 -32.22 42.24 -28.96
C PHE A 613 -32.10 40.78 -28.52
N SER A 614 -30.87 40.33 -28.29
CA SER A 614 -30.54 39.00 -27.74
C SER A 614 -29.85 39.12 -26.39
N PHE A 615 -30.07 38.13 -25.53
CA PHE A 615 -29.45 38.01 -24.21
C PHE A 615 -28.94 36.59 -24.02
N ASN A 616 -27.74 36.45 -23.44
CA ASN A 616 -27.14 35.17 -23.12
C ASN A 616 -26.57 35.13 -21.70
N ALA A 617 -26.61 33.94 -21.10
CA ALA A 617 -25.89 33.62 -19.88
C ALA A 617 -25.31 32.20 -19.99
N GLN A 618 -24.09 32.01 -19.52
CA GLN A 618 -23.36 30.74 -19.57
C GLN A 618 -22.71 30.45 -18.22
N ILE A 619 -22.69 29.19 -17.81
CA ILE A 619 -21.88 28.71 -16.69
C ILE A 619 -21.29 27.36 -17.06
N GLY A 620 -20.00 27.18 -16.79
CA GLY A 620 -19.30 25.97 -17.19
C GLY A 620 -17.93 25.80 -16.54
N VAL A 621 -17.34 24.65 -16.80
CA VAL A 621 -15.96 24.33 -16.40
C VAL A 621 -15.03 24.66 -17.55
N SER A 622 -13.99 25.43 -17.27
CA SER A 622 -12.92 25.74 -18.20
C SER A 622 -11.64 25.02 -17.79
N VAL A 623 -10.94 24.44 -18.77
CA VAL A 623 -9.63 23.82 -18.60
C VAL A 623 -8.66 24.40 -19.63
N ASP A 624 -7.42 24.62 -19.22
CA ASP A 624 -6.35 25.01 -20.14
C ASP A 624 -5.33 23.89 -20.39
N THR A 625 -4.52 24.08 -21.43
CA THR A 625 -3.45 23.13 -21.79
C THR A 625 -2.34 23.00 -20.74
N LYS A 626 -2.39 23.78 -19.64
CA LYS A 626 -1.47 23.72 -18.49
C LYS A 626 -2.10 23.03 -17.27
N GLY A 627 -3.31 22.49 -17.41
CA GLY A 627 -4.00 21.71 -16.38
C GLY A 627 -4.70 22.54 -15.32
N ASN A 628 -4.82 23.87 -15.51
CA ASN A 628 -5.64 24.68 -14.61
C ASN A 628 -7.11 24.50 -14.97
N VAL A 629 -7.94 24.34 -13.95
CA VAL A 629 -9.38 24.17 -14.04
C VAL A 629 -10.05 25.25 -13.19
N ALA A 630 -11.13 25.84 -13.69
CA ALA A 630 -12.00 26.70 -12.90
C ALA A 630 -13.45 26.66 -13.39
N ILE A 631 -14.38 27.02 -12.51
CA ILE A 631 -15.76 27.29 -12.90
C ILE A 631 -15.87 28.76 -13.30
N GLN A 632 -16.36 28.99 -14.52
CA GLN A 632 -16.53 30.33 -15.08
C GLN A 632 -17.96 30.55 -15.51
N TYR A 633 -18.40 31.79 -15.39
CA TYR A 633 -19.70 32.22 -15.91
C TYR A 633 -19.53 33.43 -16.81
N SER A 634 -20.39 33.52 -17.81
CA SER A 634 -20.43 34.60 -18.78
C SER A 634 -21.85 35.14 -18.87
N TYR A 635 -21.99 36.44 -19.08
CA TYR A 635 -23.28 37.04 -19.42
C TYR A 635 -23.07 38.14 -20.45
N GLY A 636 -24.06 38.33 -21.31
CA GLY A 636 -23.96 39.26 -22.41
C GLY A 636 -25.29 39.50 -23.10
N GLY A 637 -25.28 40.46 -24.00
CA GLY A 637 -26.42 40.79 -24.83
C GLY A 637 -26.01 41.59 -26.05
N GLY A 638 -26.91 41.66 -27.02
CA GLY A 638 -26.57 42.22 -28.32
C GLY A 638 -27.78 42.48 -29.19
N VAL A 639 -27.47 42.63 -30.47
CA VAL A 639 -28.46 42.83 -31.53
C VAL A 639 -28.56 41.57 -32.37
N THR A 640 -29.78 41.17 -32.69
CA THR A 640 -30.07 39.94 -33.40
C THR A 640 -31.06 40.19 -34.54
N GLY A 641 -30.86 39.47 -35.65
CA GLY A 641 -31.80 39.37 -36.75
C GLY A 641 -32.38 37.96 -36.78
N GLY A 642 -33.67 37.81 -36.49
CA GLY A 642 -34.30 36.50 -36.37
C GLY A 642 -35.68 36.52 -35.73
N SER A 643 -36.24 35.34 -35.49
CA SER A 643 -37.52 35.20 -34.78
C SER A 643 -37.33 35.27 -33.27
N ALA A 644 -38.29 35.87 -32.55
CA ALA A 644 -38.27 35.85 -31.09
C ALA A 644 -38.31 34.41 -30.56
N GLY A 645 -37.51 34.11 -29.55
CA GLY A 645 -37.30 32.75 -29.11
C GLY A 645 -36.42 32.63 -27.88
N GLY A 646 -36.36 31.42 -27.31
CA GLY A 646 -35.51 31.12 -26.16
C GLY A 646 -34.96 29.71 -26.24
N SER A 647 -33.75 29.51 -25.70
CA SER A 647 -33.10 28.22 -25.68
C SER A 647 -32.36 27.92 -24.38
N VAL A 648 -32.29 26.65 -24.04
CA VAL A 648 -31.41 26.10 -23.00
C VAL A 648 -30.56 25.03 -23.65
N SER A 649 -29.25 25.22 -23.66
CA SER A 649 -28.32 24.37 -24.41
C SER A 649 -27.08 24.01 -23.62
N ARG A 650 -26.44 22.91 -24.02
CA ARG A 650 -25.07 22.61 -23.61
C ARG A 650 -24.13 23.28 -24.58
N TYR A 651 -23.17 24.02 -24.05
CA TYR A 651 -22.14 24.66 -24.85
C TYR A 651 -20.78 23.97 -24.71
N LYS A 652 -19.99 24.09 -25.78
CA LYS A 652 -18.57 23.77 -25.81
C LYS A 652 -17.85 24.88 -26.54
N SER A 653 -16.76 25.41 -25.99
CA SER A 653 -15.93 26.41 -26.65
C SER A 653 -14.46 26.04 -26.60
N VAL A 654 -13.72 26.42 -27.65
CA VAL A 654 -12.27 26.33 -27.73
C VAL A 654 -11.72 27.71 -28.07
N THR A 655 -10.71 28.18 -27.34
CA THR A 655 -10.03 29.44 -27.64
C THR A 655 -8.52 29.25 -27.69
N ASN A 656 -7.82 30.19 -28.31
CA ASN A 656 -6.35 30.27 -28.27
C ASN A 656 -5.81 31.06 -27.07
N ALA A 657 -6.63 31.33 -26.04
CA ALA A 657 -6.18 31.94 -24.80
C ALA A 657 -5.15 31.01 -24.11
N PRO A 658 -4.05 31.55 -23.56
CA PRO A 658 -2.93 30.73 -23.08
C PRO A 658 -3.13 30.08 -21.71
N ASN A 659 -4.21 30.45 -20.99
CA ASN A 659 -4.67 29.84 -19.75
C ASN A 659 -6.10 30.31 -19.43
N ILE A 660 -6.77 29.66 -18.48
CA ILE A 660 -8.15 30.00 -18.07
C ILE A 660 -8.30 31.42 -17.51
N TYR A 661 -7.24 32.01 -16.94
CA TYR A 661 -7.27 33.37 -16.39
C TYR A 661 -7.35 34.43 -17.49
N LYS A 662 -6.89 34.10 -18.71
CA LYS A 662 -7.01 34.96 -19.89
C LYS A 662 -8.35 34.83 -20.62
N LEU A 663 -9.29 34.05 -20.09
CA LEU A 663 -10.70 34.09 -20.47
C LEU A 663 -11.50 35.14 -19.72
N LYS A 664 -10.98 35.66 -18.59
CA LYS A 664 -11.64 36.67 -17.78
C LYS A 664 -11.62 38.03 -18.49
N GLY A 665 -12.78 38.69 -18.53
CA GLY A 665 -12.92 40.05 -19.05
C GLY A 665 -13.88 40.18 -20.24
N PRO A 666 -13.82 41.31 -20.96
CA PRO A 666 -14.74 41.62 -22.05
C PRO A 666 -14.58 40.67 -23.25
N SER A 667 -15.72 40.30 -23.83
CA SER A 667 -15.81 39.42 -25.00
C SER A 667 -16.84 39.93 -26.00
N GLN A 668 -16.64 39.59 -27.26
CA GLN A 668 -17.56 39.82 -28.36
C GLN A 668 -17.82 38.49 -29.06
N GLN A 669 -19.07 38.23 -29.43
CA GLN A 669 -19.46 37.00 -30.09
C GLN A 669 -20.30 37.32 -31.32
N VAL A 670 -20.02 36.62 -32.42
CA VAL A 670 -20.80 36.72 -33.66
C VAL A 670 -21.19 35.32 -34.06
N GLY A 671 -22.48 35.06 -34.13
CA GLY A 671 -22.98 33.72 -34.23
C GLY A 671 -24.44 33.64 -34.60
N GLY A 672 -24.99 32.45 -34.48
CA GLY A 672 -26.37 32.20 -34.82
C GLY A 672 -26.81 30.82 -34.36
N SER A 673 -28.11 30.68 -34.20
CA SER A 673 -28.73 29.43 -33.79
C SER A 673 -29.94 29.11 -34.66
N PHE A 674 -30.25 27.83 -34.78
CA PHE A 674 -31.36 27.32 -35.56
C PHE A 674 -32.09 26.24 -34.77
N GLY A 675 -33.38 26.44 -34.55
CA GLY A 675 -34.28 25.54 -33.84
C GLY A 675 -35.31 24.92 -34.77
N VAL A 676 -35.44 23.59 -34.74
CA VAL A 676 -36.48 22.84 -35.45
C VAL A 676 -37.07 21.74 -34.56
N PRO A 677 -38.39 21.47 -34.67
CA PRO A 677 -38.98 20.33 -34.00
C PRO A 677 -38.57 19.02 -34.70
N ILE A 678 -37.96 18.09 -33.96
CA ILE A 678 -37.62 16.73 -34.42
C ILE A 678 -38.52 15.76 -33.65
N TYR A 679 -39.41 15.06 -34.36
CA TYR A 679 -40.42 14.16 -33.74
C TYR A 679 -41.22 14.80 -32.59
N GLY A 680 -41.53 16.10 -32.70
CA GLY A 680 -42.28 16.85 -31.68
C GLY A 680 -41.43 17.42 -30.54
N VAL A 681 -40.12 17.16 -30.51
CA VAL A 681 -39.18 17.71 -29.53
C VAL A 681 -38.52 18.97 -30.11
N PRO A 682 -38.58 20.14 -29.43
CA PRO A 682 -38.01 21.39 -29.94
C PRO A 682 -36.48 21.42 -29.75
N VAL A 683 -35.73 21.01 -30.78
CA VAL A 683 -34.25 20.93 -30.72
C VAL A 683 -33.62 22.18 -31.34
N SER A 684 -32.61 22.75 -30.69
CA SER A 684 -31.81 23.86 -31.21
C SER A 684 -30.33 23.51 -31.29
N ALA A 685 -29.67 24.02 -32.33
CA ALA A 685 -28.22 23.97 -32.48
C ALA A 685 -27.70 25.33 -32.96
N GLY A 686 -26.54 25.74 -32.46
CA GLY A 686 -25.92 27.02 -32.82
C GLY A 686 -24.41 27.02 -32.59
N GLY A 687 -23.76 28.10 -32.96
CA GLY A 687 -22.34 28.28 -32.70
C GLY A 687 -21.83 29.65 -33.11
N ASP A 688 -20.83 30.12 -32.39
CA ASP A 688 -20.41 31.52 -32.41
C ASP A 688 -18.89 31.60 -32.59
N LEU A 689 -18.43 32.61 -33.31
CA LEU A 689 -17.04 33.05 -33.27
C LEU A 689 -16.87 33.99 -32.08
N ILE A 690 -15.87 33.71 -31.24
CA ILE A 690 -15.61 34.46 -30.02
C ILE A 690 -14.32 35.28 -30.19
N LEU A 691 -14.39 36.55 -29.84
CA LEU A 691 -13.25 37.46 -29.69
C LEU A 691 -13.16 37.89 -28.23
N MET A 692 -12.00 37.69 -27.61
CA MET A 692 -11.73 38.10 -26.22
C MET A 692 -10.61 39.11 -26.19
N ARG A 693 -10.77 40.16 -25.38
CA ARG A 693 -9.79 41.22 -25.24
C ARG A 693 -9.02 41.07 -23.94
N ASP A 694 -7.69 41.02 -24.04
CA ASP A 694 -6.77 41.10 -22.91
C ASP A 694 -6.26 42.54 -22.81
N ASP A 695 -6.92 43.35 -22.00
CA ASP A 695 -6.60 44.78 -21.87
C ASP A 695 -5.22 45.02 -21.24
N GLU A 696 -4.77 44.11 -20.36
CA GLU A 696 -3.44 44.17 -19.74
C GLU A 696 -2.31 43.98 -20.76
N LEU A 697 -2.53 43.12 -21.76
CA LEU A 697 -1.53 42.77 -22.77
C LEU A 697 -1.81 43.39 -24.14
N ASN A 698 -2.85 44.23 -24.25
CA ASN A 698 -3.30 44.85 -25.50
C ASN A 698 -3.52 43.82 -26.63
N LYS A 699 -3.94 42.59 -26.31
CA LYS A 699 -3.97 41.43 -27.22
C LYS A 699 -5.39 40.87 -27.39
N ASN A 700 -5.68 40.32 -28.57
CA ASN A 700 -6.94 39.62 -28.84
C ASN A 700 -6.72 38.11 -28.88
N TYR A 701 -7.61 37.39 -28.21
CA TYR A 701 -7.75 35.93 -28.33
C TYR A 701 -9.01 35.61 -29.15
N PHE A 702 -8.96 34.50 -29.86
CA PHE A 702 -10.01 34.05 -30.76
C PHE A 702 -10.43 32.64 -30.36
N GLY A 703 -11.70 32.35 -30.53
CA GLY A 703 -12.26 31.03 -30.26
C GLY A 703 -13.54 30.79 -31.03
N TYR A 704 -14.07 29.59 -30.87
CA TYR A 704 -15.35 29.20 -31.46
C TYR A 704 -16.14 28.34 -30.48
N SER A 705 -17.46 28.56 -30.42
CA SER A 705 -18.42 27.82 -29.60
C SER A 705 -19.36 26.98 -30.45
N LYS A 706 -19.88 25.89 -29.86
CA LYS A 706 -21.07 25.18 -30.33
C LYS A 706 -22.04 24.97 -29.19
N ASN A 707 -23.32 25.10 -29.50
CA ASN A 707 -24.45 24.95 -28.59
C ASN A 707 -25.40 23.90 -29.16
N VAL A 708 -25.87 22.95 -28.34
CA VAL A 708 -26.94 22.01 -28.71
C VAL A 708 -27.88 21.83 -27.52
N GLY A 709 -29.19 21.95 -27.76
CA GLY A 709 -30.16 21.92 -26.67
C GLY A 709 -31.61 21.96 -27.11
N LEU A 710 -32.46 22.46 -26.21
CA LEU A 710 -33.87 22.67 -26.45
C LEU A 710 -34.12 24.15 -26.73
N GLY A 711 -34.90 24.46 -27.76
CA GLY A 711 -35.19 25.85 -28.12
C GLY A 711 -36.38 26.01 -29.04
N THR A 712 -37.03 27.16 -28.97
CA THR A 712 -38.18 27.50 -29.80
C THR A 712 -37.83 27.41 -31.29
N PRO A 713 -38.74 26.91 -32.16
CA PRO A 713 -38.51 26.88 -33.60
C PRO A 713 -38.22 28.27 -34.18
N GLY A 714 -37.20 28.37 -35.01
CA GLY A 714 -36.77 29.65 -35.59
C GLY A 714 -35.25 29.72 -35.78
N GLY A 715 -34.80 30.66 -36.62
CA GLY A 715 -33.38 30.94 -36.83
C GLY A 715 -33.04 32.37 -36.44
N GLU A 716 -31.84 32.56 -35.90
CA GLU A 716 -31.30 33.87 -35.58
C GLU A 716 -29.82 33.98 -35.93
N MET A 717 -29.39 35.22 -36.20
CA MET A 717 -27.99 35.62 -36.24
C MET A 717 -27.81 36.84 -35.36
N HIS A 718 -26.77 36.85 -34.53
CA HIS A 718 -26.54 37.91 -33.55
C HIS A 718 -25.09 38.39 -33.51
N ILE A 719 -24.93 39.61 -33.01
CA ILE A 719 -23.66 40.17 -32.56
C ILE A 719 -23.86 40.59 -31.11
N GLU A 720 -23.07 40.01 -30.21
CA GLU A 720 -23.21 40.17 -28.77
C GLU A 720 -21.93 40.66 -28.11
N TRP A 721 -22.11 41.43 -27.03
CA TRP A 721 -21.04 41.87 -26.13
C TRP A 721 -21.33 41.30 -24.75
N GLY A 722 -20.30 40.77 -24.10
CA GLY A 722 -20.46 40.15 -22.80
C GLY A 722 -19.18 40.14 -21.99
N GLU A 723 -19.28 39.62 -20.77
CA GLU A 723 -18.19 39.56 -19.82
C GLU A 723 -18.10 38.16 -19.22
N THR A 724 -16.87 37.64 -19.11
CA THR A 724 -16.60 36.35 -18.46
C THR A 724 -15.87 36.56 -17.13
N GLN A 725 -16.33 35.85 -16.10
CA GLN A 725 -15.81 35.91 -14.75
C GLN A 725 -15.52 34.50 -14.22
N THR A 726 -14.55 34.40 -13.30
CA THR A 726 -14.21 33.16 -12.60
C THR A 726 -14.81 33.16 -11.20
N ILE A 727 -15.41 32.04 -10.78
CA ILE A 727 -15.92 31.89 -9.41
C ILE A 727 -14.72 31.68 -8.48
N SER A 728 -14.50 32.63 -7.56
CA SER A 728 -13.40 32.59 -6.60
C SER A 728 -13.41 31.31 -5.76
N GLY A 729 -12.26 30.64 -5.66
CA GLY A 729 -12.10 29.40 -4.88
C GLY A 729 -12.43 28.13 -5.65
N THR A 730 -12.76 28.23 -6.94
CA THR A 730 -12.97 27.07 -7.83
C THR A 730 -11.74 26.74 -8.65
N GLU A 731 -10.66 27.52 -8.53
CA GLU A 731 -9.42 27.33 -9.28
C GLU A 731 -8.53 26.25 -8.65
N PHE A 732 -8.21 25.22 -9.42
CA PHE A 732 -7.22 24.22 -9.02
C PHE A 732 -6.42 23.73 -10.23
N ASN A 733 -5.25 23.16 -9.98
CA ASN A 733 -4.48 22.48 -11.02
C ASN A 733 -4.67 20.97 -10.87
N VAL A 734 -5.12 20.31 -11.93
CA VAL A 734 -5.36 18.86 -11.93
C VAL A 734 -4.08 18.06 -11.68
N TYR A 735 -2.92 18.57 -12.09
CA TYR A 735 -1.64 17.90 -11.84
C TYR A 735 -1.24 17.95 -10.36
N ASP A 736 -1.57 19.02 -9.64
CA ASP A 736 -1.31 19.13 -8.20
C ASP A 736 -2.24 18.20 -7.39
N LEU A 737 -3.45 17.96 -7.90
CA LEU A 737 -4.42 17.04 -7.29
C LEU A 737 -4.01 15.57 -7.49
N ILE A 738 -3.49 15.25 -8.68
CA ILE A 738 -2.89 13.93 -8.97
C ILE A 738 -1.71 13.67 -8.04
N ASP A 739 -0.83 14.65 -7.82
CA ASP A 739 0.34 14.48 -6.93
C ASP A 739 -0.09 14.27 -5.46
N LYS A 740 -1.15 14.94 -4.98
CA LYS A 740 -1.72 14.71 -3.65
C LYS A 740 -2.44 13.36 -3.51
N PHE A 741 -3.16 12.93 -4.54
CA PHE A 741 -3.86 11.65 -4.55
C PHE A 741 -2.87 10.48 -4.61
N PHE A 742 -1.77 10.63 -5.35
CA PHE A 742 -0.69 9.64 -5.42
C PHE A 742 0.12 9.54 -4.12
N ILE A 743 0.39 10.66 -3.45
CA ILE A 743 1.02 10.64 -2.11
C ILE A 743 0.13 9.89 -1.10
N LYS A 744 -1.19 10.09 -1.17
CA LYS A 744 -2.13 9.44 -0.25
C LYS A 744 -2.28 7.93 -0.51
N ILE A 745 -2.27 7.48 -1.77
CA ILE A 745 -2.23 6.05 -2.15
C ILE A 745 -0.92 5.38 -1.71
N MET A 746 0.15 6.17 -1.55
CA MET A 746 1.47 5.70 -1.14
C MET A 746 1.66 5.65 0.39
N GLU A 747 0.77 6.31 1.13
CA GLU A 747 0.74 6.36 2.60
C GLU A 747 -0.18 5.29 3.21
N ASP A 748 -1.10 4.72 2.43
CA ASP A 748 -1.87 3.49 2.74
C ASP A 748 -1.16 2.24 2.16
#